data_AF-A0A2K1R1U9-F1
#
_entry.id   AF-A0A2K1R1U9-F1
#
_cell.length_a   1.000
_cell.length_b   1.000
_cell.length_c   1.000
_cell.angle_alpha   90.00
_cell.angle_beta   90.00
_cell.angle_gamma   90.00
#
_symmetry.space_group_name_H-M   'P 1'
#
loop_
_entity.id
_entity.type
_entity.pdbx_description
1 polymer ?
#
loop_
_entity_poly.entity_id
_entity_poly.type
_entity_poly.pdbx_seq_one_letter_code
_entity_poly.pdbx_strand_id
1 'polypeptide(L)'
;MNGTPRLSSRFPDTPQTRRPHGTPRSNEAKSRSSLPDVTALKQNQAQEGPLIPLDTIDAPQQRLLAVSFYVALLAWRLYDFHYLNEEDTESLWAFMKWVAIDGVFLFGLPELRIPWLEWSQGAMVILFLSHALLDGILMFRIPIPLGAALVAFTKLVYDRELAISERSVKYSSLMQDSSHLLGRQIIKILPEGSATLNPGREHYCLDVAKAQVNLPIQINQTIPISMNLVHFDLDSNKNETTILTSAQIKKLMNQASKTGPHPGVEGLMTLRVPVKKPGLYKLGRVTDKSGLEVRRRPGETFVVPCPRAVIKPLQQNRCKGELSNVELEVTGTPPMRVRYRKLVNHVEQEANLQSIQPEDLVSPLAQTDQEAIVPVGKIDATWARAQTVIVPLSESLGISGRWAFSLQEVEDAFGNIVSYSTKDHDRQEKVPAQSPHLHQVITVHERPTVILQGCSPQRPMKVAKGQSVPLPIQLGSTGKGGFLDSPYHIEYQFSTESSLTPAGDHGASPHLEKITMKSPDQKPRIKEAGLYSITSVSSNFCAGDVNEPASCLLQNPPEPSLKLQTEEIYDKCAQKPIGLRVDLFMTGTPPFDVQYIMERKQGGTPKIGFFHVEGLRGQGDLTPPMEGHYTYRFNEVSDQTYKSHSIRHLDIVLEQDVKPSAYASFVNNSPRHICIDESVKFGIQLRGEGPFQVEYELVRGNKRQPHKINDITGDSFEIETEPLSKGGDYTLSLASVTDGMGCKEFLKEEAKITVRHQKPKAGFGLIEGSRMVKTLENKQVVLPVRLTGDAPWMVHYRDAKDPDRVHEARLQQPNDKIVVNHQGTYELMSMRDRICPGTIDQSANKIEVQWIGRPRLSLQATDFQEVKGQAYIKHDVCEGEEDSADLHLAGSPPFEVKYDEHLKPDRGQKALKTRKLNAALGVTSIRMDTSQAGHVEYRFAELADYNYDHAKHAFTPLSIQQRVHPRPAASFKTPGKTYSYCTSFSSSVETIPIVLTGTPPFSIDYELRHSGKSQPRIHTISDIRSNNYALQIPASDLQAGTSALSLRKITDARGCTRTLPSTEPRVQISVHAAPSITPLDPNKNDYCVGDRLSFSLSGTAPFTIYYTFNNVARKASSTSTTFRRLAEKAGTFTITAIQDSASSCKADVNLSAKIHGLPSARVANGRAEEQDIHEGGSADIEFSFGGEGPWEFVWARSTLGKGGKQGKVVEMKSEFSEERVWRLKAGEEGVYEAVRVRDRYCEVKREGVEISAEGNKLLKN
;
A
#
# COMPACT_ATOMS: atom_id res chain seq x y z
N MET A 1 -51.83 35.87 -7.75
CA MET A 1 -51.03 35.93 -6.52
C MET A 1 -49.57 35.97 -6.97
N ASN A 2 -48.96 37.15 -7.12
CA ASN A 2 -48.51 38.11 -6.09
C ASN A 2 -47.08 37.72 -5.63
N GLY A 3 -46.02 38.50 -5.92
CA GLY A 3 -45.99 39.75 -6.69
C GLY A 3 -44.59 40.10 -7.22
N THR A 4 -44.53 40.99 -8.20
CA THR A 4 -43.33 41.49 -8.90
C THR A 4 -43.34 43.04 -8.86
N PRO A 5 -42.65 43.83 -9.73
CA PRO A 5 -41.20 44.13 -9.78
C PRO A 5 -40.88 45.66 -9.89
N ARG A 6 -39.66 46.02 -10.37
CA ARG A 6 -39.27 47.22 -11.20
C ARG A 6 -38.83 48.57 -10.57
N LEU A 7 -37.56 48.93 -10.85
CA LEU A 7 -37.05 49.95 -11.82
C LEU A 7 -37.53 51.44 -11.86
N SER A 8 -36.53 52.33 -12.07
CA SER A 8 -36.58 53.67 -12.74
C SER A 8 -37.20 54.86 -11.94
N SER A 9 -37.02 56.17 -12.22
CA SER A 9 -36.24 57.02 -13.17
C SER A 9 -36.04 58.44 -12.53
N ARG A 10 -35.18 59.41 -12.94
CA ARG A 10 -35.15 60.35 -14.12
C ARG A 10 -33.85 61.21 -14.01
N PHE A 11 -33.10 61.64 -15.07
CA PHE A 11 -33.33 62.63 -16.16
C PHE A 11 -33.48 64.11 -15.70
N PRO A 12 -33.07 65.15 -16.49
CA PRO A 12 -32.43 65.21 -17.84
C PRO A 12 -30.99 65.86 -17.81
N ASP A 13 -30.25 66.19 -18.89
CA ASP A 13 -30.62 66.63 -20.26
C ASP A 13 -29.65 66.24 -21.41
N THR A 14 -29.98 66.65 -22.65
CA THR A 14 -29.48 66.11 -23.95
C THR A 14 -28.82 67.22 -24.85
N PRO A 15 -28.36 67.02 -26.13
CA PRO A 15 -28.41 65.85 -27.03
C PRO A 15 -27.16 65.54 -27.92
N GLN A 16 -27.19 64.36 -28.59
CA GLN A 16 -26.88 64.01 -30.02
C GLN A 16 -25.82 64.80 -30.87
N THR A 17 -25.08 64.26 -31.86
CA THR A 17 -24.97 62.91 -32.50
C THR A 17 -23.72 62.76 -33.41
N ARG A 18 -23.32 61.49 -33.69
CA ARG A 18 -22.68 60.92 -34.92
C ARG A 18 -21.28 61.37 -35.43
N ARG A 19 -20.54 60.35 -35.89
CA ARG A 19 -19.35 60.36 -36.81
C ARG A 19 -19.81 60.54 -38.29
N PRO A 20 -18.95 60.61 -39.36
CA PRO A 20 -17.47 60.46 -39.43
C PRO A 20 -16.72 61.45 -40.36
N HIS A 21 -15.43 61.19 -40.58
CA HIS A 21 -14.48 61.62 -41.63
C HIS A 21 -14.87 62.69 -42.69
N GLY A 22 -13.95 63.63 -42.93
CA GLY A 22 -13.85 64.36 -44.20
C GLY A 22 -12.72 65.41 -44.25
N THR A 23 -11.61 65.13 -44.94
CA THR A 23 -10.65 66.16 -45.41
C THR A 23 -11.09 66.67 -46.78
N PRO A 24 -10.91 67.97 -47.10
CA PRO A 24 -9.81 68.30 -48.04
C PRO A 24 -9.14 69.68 -47.84
N ARG A 25 -8.25 69.98 -48.79
CA ARG A 25 -7.57 71.26 -49.15
C ARG A 25 -8.56 72.45 -49.28
N SER A 26 -8.16 73.72 -49.42
CA SER A 26 -6.91 74.36 -49.93
C SER A 26 -6.76 75.83 -49.49
N ASN A 27 -5.60 76.45 -49.80
CA ASN A 27 -5.30 77.83 -50.28
C ASN A 27 -6.27 79.02 -49.97
N GLU A 28 -5.87 80.31 -49.89
CA GLU A 28 -4.75 80.98 -50.58
C GLU A 28 -4.30 82.35 -49.97
N ALA A 29 -3.07 82.74 -50.30
CA ALA A 29 -2.43 84.08 -50.41
C ALA A 29 -2.94 85.38 -49.71
N LYS A 30 -2.01 86.00 -48.96
CA LYS A 30 -1.52 87.41 -49.02
C LYS A 30 -2.51 88.60 -49.22
N SER A 31 -2.41 89.56 -48.29
CA SER A 31 -1.95 90.94 -48.62
C SER A 31 -1.21 91.57 -47.42
N ARG A 32 -0.77 92.84 -47.48
CA ARG A 32 0.17 93.45 -46.50
C ARG A 32 0.03 94.99 -46.43
N SER A 33 0.62 95.60 -45.39
CA SER A 33 0.71 97.05 -45.10
C SER A 33 -0.57 97.69 -44.51
N SER A 34 -0.50 98.80 -43.76
CA SER A 34 0.63 99.73 -43.52
C SER A 34 0.77 100.17 -42.03
N LEU A 35 1.87 100.88 -41.73
CA LEU A 35 2.10 101.62 -40.47
C LEU A 35 1.90 103.12 -40.73
N PRO A 36 1.31 103.84 -39.76
CA PRO A 36 1.93 105.04 -39.16
C PRO A 36 1.68 105.11 -37.63
N ASP A 37 2.18 106.07 -36.85
CA ASP A 37 3.45 106.80 -36.80
C ASP A 37 3.61 107.33 -35.34
N VAL A 38 4.77 107.87 -34.95
CA VAL A 38 5.13 108.11 -33.53
C VAL A 38 4.96 109.58 -33.11
N THR A 39 4.75 109.82 -31.80
CA THR A 39 4.87 111.13 -31.08
C THR A 39 3.63 112.01 -30.84
N ALA A 40 2.51 111.43 -30.41
CA ALA A 40 1.47 112.13 -29.62
C ALA A 40 0.71 111.14 -28.70
N LEU A 41 0.47 111.34 -27.40
CA LEU A 41 0.94 112.36 -26.44
C LEU A 41 1.35 111.69 -25.11
N LYS A 42 2.20 112.36 -24.32
CA LYS A 42 2.32 112.10 -22.87
C LYS A 42 1.30 112.96 -22.11
N GLN A 43 0.54 112.38 -21.17
CA GLN A 43 0.58 112.79 -19.75
C GLN A 43 -0.29 111.91 -18.83
N ASN A 44 0.36 111.41 -17.78
CA ASN A 44 -0.09 111.02 -16.43
C ASN A 44 -1.57 110.71 -16.15
N GLN A 45 -1.81 109.60 -15.44
CA GLN A 45 -2.14 109.69 -14.00
C GLN A 45 -1.87 108.38 -13.22
N ALA A 46 -1.59 108.56 -11.92
CA ALA A 46 -1.54 107.56 -10.82
C ALA A 46 -0.76 106.25 -11.02
N GLN A 47 0.40 106.14 -10.35
CA GLN A 47 1.01 104.86 -9.98
C GLN A 47 0.58 104.49 -8.55
N GLU A 48 0.28 103.22 -8.29
CA GLU A 48 0.59 102.62 -6.99
C GLU A 48 1.99 101.99 -7.10
N GLY A 49 2.88 102.26 -6.15
CA GLY A 49 4.25 101.75 -6.17
C GLY A 49 4.40 100.32 -5.63
N PRO A 50 5.65 99.80 -5.57
CA PRO A 50 5.99 98.61 -4.78
C PRO A 50 5.56 98.76 -3.31
N LEU A 51 5.20 97.63 -2.67
CA LEU A 51 4.81 97.61 -1.25
C LEU A 51 5.92 98.14 -0.31
N ILE A 52 7.17 98.08 -0.76
CA ILE A 52 8.31 98.77 -0.16
C ILE A 52 8.67 99.95 -1.08
N PRO A 53 8.47 101.22 -0.65
CA PRO A 53 8.77 102.39 -1.47
C PRO A 53 10.23 102.41 -1.95
N LEU A 54 10.44 102.73 -3.23
CA LEU A 54 11.78 102.77 -3.86
C LEU A 54 12.73 103.78 -3.23
N ASP A 55 12.21 104.77 -2.50
CA ASP A 55 12.99 105.75 -1.73
C ASP A 55 13.63 105.16 -0.46
N THR A 56 13.21 103.94 -0.04
CA THR A 56 13.73 103.27 1.17
C THR A 56 14.71 102.15 0.85
N ILE A 57 14.46 101.37 -0.20
CA ILE A 57 15.33 100.32 -0.75
C ILE A 57 15.20 100.39 -2.27
N ASP A 58 16.30 100.52 -3.00
CA ASP A 58 16.26 100.67 -4.45
C ASP A 58 15.82 99.38 -5.17
N ALA A 59 15.28 99.49 -6.38
CA ALA A 59 14.80 98.32 -7.13
C ALA A 59 15.88 97.21 -7.32
N PRO A 60 17.16 97.53 -7.58
CA PRO A 60 18.26 96.57 -7.49
C PRO A 60 18.36 95.82 -6.15
N GLN A 61 18.35 96.51 -4.99
CA GLN A 61 18.42 95.85 -3.68
C GLN A 61 17.15 95.06 -3.35
N GLN A 62 15.96 95.53 -3.72
CA GLN A 62 14.72 94.75 -3.54
C GLN A 62 14.79 93.42 -4.31
N ARG A 63 15.29 93.44 -5.55
CA ARG A 63 15.57 92.21 -6.32
C ARG A 63 16.66 91.35 -5.68
N LEU A 64 17.74 91.96 -5.19
CA LEU A 64 18.83 91.26 -4.50
C LEU A 64 18.33 90.52 -3.26
N LEU A 65 17.46 91.16 -2.46
CA LEU A 65 16.85 90.56 -1.27
C LEU A 65 15.93 89.39 -1.64
N ALA A 66 15.07 89.55 -2.65
CA ALA A 66 14.21 88.48 -3.16
C ALA A 66 15.03 87.27 -3.66
N VAL A 67 16.10 87.51 -4.43
CA VAL A 67 17.02 86.46 -4.90
C VAL A 67 17.80 85.83 -3.74
N SER A 68 18.24 86.61 -2.74
CA SER A 68 18.96 86.10 -1.56
C SER A 68 18.07 85.20 -0.71
N PHE A 69 16.79 85.55 -0.55
CA PHE A 69 15.81 84.72 0.13
C PHE A 69 15.53 83.42 -0.63
N TYR A 70 15.40 83.48 -1.97
CA TYR A 70 15.30 82.29 -2.81
C TYR A 70 16.54 81.37 -2.69
N VAL A 71 17.75 81.94 -2.66
CA VAL A 71 19.00 81.17 -2.46
C VAL A 71 19.03 80.52 -1.07
N ALA A 72 18.50 81.16 -0.02
CA ALA A 72 18.36 80.56 1.30
C ALA A 72 17.35 79.40 1.31
N LEU A 73 16.20 79.54 0.63
CA LEU A 73 15.24 78.45 0.44
C LEU A 73 15.84 77.28 -0.36
N LEU A 74 16.63 77.56 -1.40
CA LEU A 74 17.32 76.54 -2.19
C LEU A 74 18.37 75.80 -1.37
N ALA A 75 19.13 76.50 -0.51
CA ALA A 75 20.09 75.89 0.40
C ALA A 75 19.41 74.97 1.43
N TRP A 76 18.27 75.39 1.99
CA TRP A 76 17.48 74.55 2.88
C TRP A 76 16.88 73.32 2.16
N ARG A 77 16.42 73.46 0.91
CA ARG A 77 15.95 72.33 0.10
C ARG A 77 17.04 71.30 -0.18
N LEU A 78 18.27 71.76 -0.44
CA LEU A 78 19.43 70.88 -0.62
C LEU A 78 19.86 70.20 0.68
N TYR A 79 19.71 70.86 1.84
CA TYR A 79 19.88 70.25 3.15
C TYR A 79 18.82 69.15 3.41
N ASP A 80 17.54 69.47 3.20
CA ASP A 80 16.44 68.50 3.33
C ASP A 80 16.65 67.28 2.40
N PHE A 81 17.08 67.50 1.14
CA PHE A 81 17.43 66.43 0.21
C PHE A 81 18.63 65.59 0.69
N HIS A 82 19.67 66.21 1.26
CA HIS A 82 20.81 65.48 1.83
C HIS A 82 20.37 64.61 3.01
N TYR A 83 19.59 65.17 3.94
CA TYR A 83 19.05 64.49 5.10
C TYR A 83 18.12 63.32 4.70
N LEU A 84 17.28 63.52 3.67
CA LEU A 84 16.39 62.50 3.10
C LEU A 84 17.13 61.41 2.30
N ASN A 85 18.45 61.50 2.13
CA ASN A 85 19.30 60.41 1.65
C ASN A 85 20.09 59.69 2.77
N GLU A 86 20.14 60.25 3.99
CA GLU A 86 20.80 59.64 5.15
C GLU A 86 19.80 58.97 6.12
N GLU A 87 18.61 59.54 6.30
CA GLU A 87 17.52 58.96 7.09
C GLU A 87 16.28 58.66 6.22
N ASP A 88 15.67 57.48 6.41
CA ASP A 88 14.46 57.04 5.69
C ASP A 88 13.20 57.74 6.21
N THR A 89 13.11 59.02 5.87
CA THR A 89 11.97 59.93 6.08
C THR A 89 11.01 59.89 4.89
N GLU A 90 9.74 60.25 5.12
CA GLU A 90 8.70 60.14 4.07
C GLU A 90 8.90 61.17 2.94
N SER A 91 9.35 60.67 1.78
CA SER A 91 9.52 61.44 0.54
C SER A 91 8.27 62.21 0.11
N LEU A 92 7.07 61.64 0.32
CA LEU A 92 5.79 62.31 0.06
C LEU A 92 5.59 63.56 0.92
N TRP A 93 5.98 63.54 2.20
CA TRP A 93 5.86 64.70 3.09
C TRP A 93 6.85 65.79 2.69
N ALA A 94 8.12 65.44 2.42
CA ALA A 94 9.13 66.38 1.96
C ALA A 94 8.75 67.03 0.62
N PHE A 95 8.21 66.25 -0.32
CA PHE A 95 7.66 66.76 -1.58
C PHE A 95 6.53 67.77 -1.36
N MET A 96 5.51 67.41 -0.57
CA MET A 96 4.37 68.30 -0.28
C MET A 96 4.80 69.58 0.46
N LYS A 97 5.78 69.49 1.37
CA LYS A 97 6.39 70.65 2.05
C LYS A 97 6.99 71.63 1.03
N TRP A 98 7.85 71.17 0.12
CA TRP A 98 8.56 72.06 -0.79
C TRP A 98 7.67 72.65 -1.88
N VAL A 99 6.73 71.86 -2.42
CA VAL A 99 5.69 72.37 -3.34
C VAL A 99 4.83 73.46 -2.68
N ALA A 100 4.51 73.33 -1.38
CA ALA A 100 3.78 74.37 -0.66
C ALA A 100 4.61 75.65 -0.44
N ILE A 101 5.89 75.52 -0.06
CA ILE A 101 6.81 76.65 0.14
C ILE A 101 7.00 77.43 -1.16
N ASP A 102 7.23 76.74 -2.28
CA ASP A 102 7.42 77.38 -3.59
C ASP A 102 6.12 77.98 -4.13
N GLY A 103 4.97 77.39 -3.83
CA GLY A 103 3.68 78.03 -4.09
C GLY A 103 3.57 79.39 -3.38
N VAL A 104 3.84 79.43 -2.07
CA VAL A 104 3.80 80.67 -1.29
C VAL A 104 4.80 81.71 -1.81
N PHE A 105 6.03 81.30 -2.15
CA PHE A 105 7.05 82.22 -2.65
C PHE A 105 6.75 82.75 -4.06
N LEU A 106 6.45 81.86 -5.03
CA LEU A 106 6.27 82.24 -6.43
C LEU A 106 4.97 83.00 -6.69
N PHE A 107 3.89 82.72 -5.96
CA PHE A 107 2.65 83.50 -6.05
C PHE A 107 2.62 84.73 -5.12
N GLY A 108 3.49 84.81 -4.11
CA GLY A 108 3.65 86.00 -3.26
C GLY A 108 4.56 87.09 -3.86
N LEU A 109 5.53 86.70 -4.69
CA LEU A 109 6.48 87.62 -5.35
C LEU A 109 5.85 88.80 -6.13
N PRO A 110 4.79 88.62 -6.95
CA PRO A 110 4.18 89.72 -7.69
C PRO A 110 3.39 90.69 -6.79
N GLU A 111 2.87 90.22 -5.65
CA GLU A 111 2.10 91.05 -4.71
C GLU A 111 2.99 92.13 -4.07
N LEU A 112 4.29 91.87 -3.95
CA LEU A 112 5.30 92.86 -3.56
C LEU A 112 5.51 93.97 -4.61
N ARG A 113 5.03 93.76 -5.85
CA ARG A 113 5.10 94.70 -6.99
C ARG A 113 6.51 95.22 -7.28
N ILE A 114 7.51 94.34 -7.12
CA ILE A 114 8.91 94.67 -7.39
C ILE A 114 9.10 94.69 -8.92
N PRO A 115 9.55 95.81 -9.53
CA PRO A 115 9.62 95.91 -10.99
C PRO A 115 10.55 94.84 -11.59
N TRP A 116 10.09 94.21 -12.67
CA TRP A 116 10.64 92.99 -13.33
C TRP A 116 10.37 91.64 -12.63
N LEU A 117 9.75 91.61 -11.45
CA LEU A 117 9.25 90.38 -10.79
C LEU A 117 7.71 90.25 -10.84
N GLU A 118 7.04 91.23 -11.47
CA GLU A 118 5.61 91.22 -11.81
C GLU A 118 5.33 90.26 -12.97
N TRP A 119 5.33 88.95 -12.68
CA TRP A 119 5.11 87.92 -13.69
C TRP A 119 3.63 87.73 -14.02
N SER A 120 3.32 87.44 -15.29
CA SER A 120 1.96 87.10 -15.70
C SER A 120 1.52 85.75 -15.13
N GLN A 121 0.22 85.54 -14.93
CA GLN A 121 -0.30 84.30 -14.33
C GLN A 121 0.12 83.03 -15.09
N GLY A 122 0.25 83.09 -16.42
CA GLY A 122 0.79 81.99 -17.21
C GLY A 122 2.27 81.69 -16.92
N ALA A 123 3.09 82.73 -16.76
CA ALA A 123 4.50 82.57 -16.39
C ALA A 123 4.66 82.01 -14.97
N MET A 124 3.85 82.48 -14.01
CA MET A 124 3.83 81.95 -12.64
C MET A 124 3.48 80.47 -12.60
N VAL A 125 2.41 80.04 -13.30
CA VAL A 125 2.01 78.63 -13.32
C VAL A 125 3.08 77.75 -13.97
N ILE A 126 3.75 78.21 -15.03
CA ILE A 126 4.86 77.48 -15.66
C ILE A 126 6.06 77.35 -14.71
N LEU A 127 6.42 78.42 -14.00
CA LEU A 127 7.53 78.41 -13.03
C LEU A 127 7.19 77.55 -11.80
N PHE A 128 5.95 77.58 -11.31
CA PHE A 128 5.50 76.71 -10.23
C PHE A 128 5.53 75.23 -10.63
N LEU A 129 5.04 74.89 -11.82
CA LEU A 129 5.08 73.52 -12.33
C LEU A 129 6.50 73.01 -12.59
N SER A 130 7.45 73.86 -12.98
CA SER A 130 8.85 73.46 -13.14
C SER A 130 9.56 73.24 -11.80
N HIS A 131 9.23 74.01 -10.76
CA HIS A 131 9.71 73.77 -9.40
C HIS A 131 9.10 72.51 -8.80
N ALA A 132 7.79 72.29 -8.95
CA ALA A 132 7.14 71.05 -8.50
C ALA A 132 7.71 69.80 -9.20
N LEU A 133 8.11 69.90 -10.47
CA LEU A 133 8.84 68.82 -11.15
C LEU A 133 10.24 68.60 -10.56
N LEU A 134 10.97 69.67 -10.23
CA LEU A 134 12.30 69.61 -9.59
C LEU A 134 12.22 69.00 -8.18
N ASP A 135 11.21 69.36 -7.39
CA ASP A 135 10.94 68.77 -6.08
C ASP A 135 10.59 67.29 -6.18
N GLY A 136 9.81 66.91 -7.21
CA GLY A 136 9.53 65.51 -7.50
C GLY A 136 10.78 64.71 -7.85
N ILE A 137 11.70 65.31 -8.62
CA ILE A 137 13.00 64.71 -8.95
C ILE A 137 13.86 64.51 -7.69
N LEU A 138 13.98 65.55 -6.84
CA LEU A 138 14.84 65.51 -5.65
C LEU A 138 14.25 64.60 -4.56
N MET A 139 13.00 64.84 -4.14
CA MET A 139 12.43 64.18 -2.95
C MET A 139 12.06 62.72 -3.20
N PHE A 140 11.81 62.31 -4.46
CA PHE A 140 11.69 60.89 -4.84
C PHE A 140 13.03 60.28 -5.33
N ARG A 141 14.17 60.92 -5.05
CA ARG A 141 15.53 60.42 -5.30
C ARG A 141 15.77 59.98 -6.77
N ILE A 142 15.18 60.67 -7.75
CA ILE A 142 15.22 60.29 -9.17
C ILE A 142 16.59 60.66 -9.79
N PRO A 143 17.40 59.68 -10.28
CA PRO A 143 18.77 59.95 -10.70
C PRO A 143 18.85 60.63 -12.08
N ILE A 144 19.32 61.88 -12.12
CA ILE A 144 19.55 62.63 -13.38
C ILE A 144 21.06 62.74 -13.68
N PRO A 145 21.53 62.39 -14.91
CA PRO A 145 22.95 62.29 -15.25
C PRO A 145 23.65 63.65 -15.55
N LEU A 146 23.37 64.70 -14.76
CA LEU A 146 23.90 66.06 -14.96
C LEU A 146 25.44 66.14 -14.89
N GLY A 147 26.10 65.26 -14.13
CA GLY A 147 27.56 65.26 -13.98
C GLY A 147 28.31 65.08 -15.30
N ALA A 148 27.75 64.36 -16.28
CA ALA A 148 28.38 64.15 -17.58
C ALA A 148 28.54 65.45 -18.38
N ALA A 149 27.57 66.37 -18.30
CA ALA A 149 27.59 67.65 -19.01
C ALA A 149 28.65 68.62 -18.44
N LEU A 150 28.78 68.68 -17.11
CA LEU A 150 29.78 69.52 -16.44
C LEU A 150 31.22 69.00 -16.66
N VAL A 151 31.41 67.68 -16.68
CA VAL A 151 32.71 67.06 -17.04
C VAL A 151 33.06 67.28 -18.52
N ALA A 152 32.07 67.29 -19.42
CA ALA A 152 32.31 67.63 -20.82
C ALA A 152 32.76 69.10 -21.00
N PHE A 153 32.11 70.04 -20.31
CA PHE A 153 32.44 71.47 -20.38
C PHE A 153 33.84 71.78 -19.85
N THR A 154 34.25 71.15 -18.73
CA THR A 154 35.59 71.32 -18.16
C THR A 154 36.69 70.72 -19.04
N LYS A 155 36.45 69.56 -19.68
CA LYS A 155 37.38 68.98 -20.67
C LYS A 155 37.57 69.85 -21.92
N LEU A 156 36.58 70.64 -22.33
CA LEU A 156 36.65 71.48 -23.53
C LEU A 156 37.62 72.68 -23.37
N VAL A 157 37.93 73.08 -22.14
CA VAL A 157 38.71 74.29 -21.83
C VAL A 157 40.12 73.97 -21.31
N TYR A 158 40.36 72.76 -20.80
CA TYR A 158 41.64 72.35 -20.18
C TYR A 158 42.38 71.24 -20.97
N ASP A 159 42.80 71.55 -22.21
CA ASP A 159 43.76 70.73 -22.99
C ASP A 159 45.18 70.84 -22.41
N ARG A 160 45.42 70.16 -21.26
CA ARG A 160 46.62 70.38 -20.45
C ARG A 160 47.13 69.11 -19.74
N GLU A 161 47.98 68.34 -20.41
CA GLU A 161 48.48 67.04 -19.97
C GLU A 161 49.70 67.10 -19.06
N LEU A 162 49.84 66.12 -18.15
CA LEU A 162 51.00 65.97 -17.28
C LEU A 162 52.22 65.43 -18.05
N ALA A 163 53.28 66.23 -18.15
CA ALA A 163 54.60 65.82 -18.61
C ALA A 163 55.36 65.02 -17.53
N ILE A 164 56.46 64.36 -17.92
CA ILE A 164 57.26 63.44 -17.08
C ILE A 164 57.69 64.05 -15.72
N SER A 165 57.97 65.36 -15.72
CA SER A 165 58.36 66.14 -14.54
C SER A 165 57.21 66.48 -13.58
N GLU A 166 55.98 66.08 -13.93
CA GLU A 166 54.70 66.29 -13.24
C GLU A 166 54.17 67.74 -13.29
N ARG A 167 54.46 68.42 -14.42
CA ARG A 167 53.90 69.73 -14.80
C ARG A 167 52.93 69.62 -15.98
N SER A 168 52.01 70.57 -16.13
CA SER A 168 50.90 70.49 -17.10
C SER A 168 51.11 71.36 -18.36
N VAL A 169 51.09 70.71 -19.55
CA VAL A 169 51.52 71.23 -20.87
C VAL A 169 50.43 70.98 -21.94
N LYS A 170 50.30 71.86 -22.95
CA LYS A 170 49.29 71.78 -24.02
C LYS A 170 49.78 70.96 -25.22
N TYR A 171 48.90 70.15 -25.84
CA TYR A 171 49.28 69.19 -26.89
C TYR A 171 49.05 69.68 -28.32
N SER A 172 47.95 70.39 -28.56
CA SER A 172 47.47 70.75 -29.92
C SER A 172 48.47 71.55 -30.78
N SER A 173 49.44 72.24 -30.17
CA SER A 173 50.51 72.99 -30.86
C SER A 173 51.67 72.14 -31.41
N LEU A 174 51.52 70.81 -31.51
CA LEU A 174 52.60 69.89 -31.92
C LEU A 174 52.25 68.94 -33.08
N MET A 175 51.01 68.93 -33.60
CA MET A 175 50.53 67.83 -34.46
C MET A 175 49.67 68.20 -35.68
N GLN A 176 49.23 69.45 -35.87
CA GLN A 176 48.32 69.81 -36.98
C GLN A 176 49.04 70.48 -38.16
N ASP A 177 49.44 69.66 -39.15
CA ASP A 177 49.93 70.06 -40.49
C ASP A 177 49.48 68.99 -41.53
N SER A 178 48.95 69.34 -42.71
CA SER A 178 47.84 68.53 -43.33
C SER A 178 47.86 68.30 -44.88
N SER A 179 48.23 67.12 -45.42
CA SER A 179 48.32 66.86 -46.91
C SER A 179 48.05 65.37 -47.46
N HIS A 180 46.80 64.91 -47.95
CA HIS A 180 46.21 63.45 -47.98
C HIS A 180 45.30 62.78 -49.21
N LEU A 181 44.42 61.68 -49.04
CA LEU A 181 43.97 60.49 -49.99
C LEU A 181 42.40 59.99 -50.27
N LEU A 182 41.97 58.90 -51.11
CA LEU A 182 40.55 58.40 -51.67
C LEU A 182 40.22 56.86 -52.29
N GLY A 183 38.95 56.32 -52.67
CA GLY A 183 38.47 54.99 -53.45
C GLY A 183 37.13 54.01 -53.14
N ARG A 184 36.50 52.99 -53.95
CA ARG A 184 35.19 52.07 -53.63
C ARG A 184 34.56 50.64 -54.26
N GLN A 185 33.89 49.56 -53.55
CA GLN A 185 32.92 48.33 -53.96
C GLN A 185 32.24 47.13 -52.95
N ILE A 186 30.94 46.55 -52.93
CA ILE A 186 29.94 46.20 -51.71
C ILE A 186 29.04 44.77 -51.54
N ILE A 187 28.51 44.02 -50.38
CA ILE A 187 27.93 42.49 -50.09
C ILE A 187 27.07 41.94 -48.67
N LYS A 188 26.33 40.73 -48.29
CA LYS A 188 25.48 40.29 -46.93
C LYS A 188 24.84 38.76 -46.42
N ILE A 189 24.37 38.29 -45.11
CA ILE A 189 23.80 36.85 -44.50
C ILE A 189 22.99 36.47 -43.00
N LEU A 190 22.39 35.23 -42.49
CA LEU A 190 21.48 34.77 -41.16
C LEU A 190 21.16 33.20 -40.44
N PRO A 191 20.39 32.81 -39.22
CA PRO A 191 20.25 31.47 -38.25
C PRO A 191 18.90 30.70 -37.44
N GLU A 192 18.87 29.63 -36.41
CA GLU A 192 17.70 28.65 -35.73
C GLU A 192 17.48 27.94 -34.14
N GLY A 193 16.71 26.77 -33.67
CA GLY A 193 16.13 26.23 -32.20
C GLY A 193 15.68 24.68 -31.55
N SER A 194 14.92 24.31 -30.34
CA SER A 194 14.55 22.85 -29.61
C SER A 194 13.47 22.45 -28.29
N ALA A 195 13.17 21.16 -27.64
CA ALA A 195 11.96 20.60 -26.64
C ALA A 195 11.79 19.47 -25.33
N THR A 196 10.77 18.44 -25.05
CA THR A 196 10.26 17.63 -23.67
C THR A 196 9.38 16.13 -23.48
N LEU A 197 8.72 15.53 -22.31
CA LEU A 197 8.03 14.06 -21.91
C LEU A 197 6.81 13.70 -20.73
N ASN A 198 6.24 12.40 -20.36
CA ASN A 198 5.09 11.77 -19.42
C ASN A 198 4.97 12.18 -17.91
N PRO A 199 3.92 12.93 -17.51
CA PRO A 199 3.86 13.56 -16.20
C PRO A 199 2.90 12.97 -15.13
N GLY A 200 1.96 12.09 -15.48
CA GLY A 200 0.74 11.87 -14.66
C GLY A 200 0.78 10.77 -13.59
N ARG A 201 1.75 9.84 -13.66
CA ARG A 201 1.84 8.62 -12.81
C ARG A 201 0.58 7.71 -12.80
N GLU A 202 -0.29 7.78 -13.81
CA GLU A 202 -1.46 6.91 -13.95
C GLU A 202 -1.08 5.40 -14.01
N HIS A 203 -1.90 4.55 -13.40
CA HIS A 203 -1.74 3.09 -13.41
C HIS A 203 -2.37 2.44 -14.66
N TYR A 204 -1.72 1.43 -15.21
CA TYR A 204 -2.10 0.81 -16.49
C TYR A 204 -2.00 -0.71 -16.47
N CYS A 205 -3.07 -1.38 -16.90
CA CYS A 205 -3.08 -2.83 -17.11
C CYS A 205 -3.77 -3.24 -18.42
N LEU A 206 -3.34 -4.39 -18.96
CA LEU A 206 -3.85 -5.03 -20.17
C LEU A 206 -4.58 -6.33 -19.85
N ASP A 207 -5.65 -6.61 -20.60
CA ASP A 207 -6.45 -7.84 -20.49
C ASP A 207 -7.09 -8.16 -21.86
N VAL A 208 -7.70 -9.33 -22.03
CA VAL A 208 -8.51 -9.70 -23.20
C VAL A 208 -9.58 -8.63 -23.50
N ALA A 209 -10.22 -8.05 -22.47
CA ALA A 209 -11.17 -6.94 -22.65
C ALA A 209 -10.48 -5.56 -22.85
N LYS A 210 -9.25 -5.39 -22.35
CA LYS A 210 -8.43 -4.17 -22.45
C LYS A 210 -7.18 -4.41 -23.30
N ALA A 211 -7.36 -4.79 -24.57
CA ALA A 211 -6.26 -5.17 -25.46
C ALA A 211 -5.32 -4.02 -25.92
N GLN A 212 -5.54 -2.78 -25.45
CA GLN A 212 -4.62 -1.64 -25.64
C GLN A 212 -4.86 -0.56 -24.57
N VAL A 213 -3.78 0.14 -24.18
CA VAL A 213 -3.80 1.29 -23.25
C VAL A 213 -3.05 2.47 -23.88
N ASN A 214 -3.36 3.73 -23.50
CA ASN A 214 -2.79 4.92 -24.12
C ASN A 214 -1.88 5.70 -23.17
N LEU A 215 -0.56 5.69 -23.39
CA LEU A 215 0.44 6.39 -22.57
C LEU A 215 0.58 7.87 -22.96
N PRO A 216 0.56 8.84 -22.02
CA PRO A 216 0.69 10.27 -22.33
C PRO A 216 2.14 10.75 -22.49
N ILE A 217 2.44 11.53 -23.54
CA ILE A 217 3.74 12.17 -23.81
C ILE A 217 3.54 13.68 -23.97
N GLN A 218 4.28 14.50 -23.23
CA GLN A 218 4.12 15.96 -23.20
C GLN A 218 5.25 16.70 -23.94
N ILE A 219 4.90 17.53 -24.93
CA ILE A 219 5.83 18.30 -25.79
C ILE A 219 5.72 19.79 -25.46
N ASN A 220 6.82 20.54 -25.57
CA ASN A 220 6.89 21.98 -25.33
C ASN A 220 7.71 22.68 -26.44
N GLN A 221 7.18 23.72 -27.08
CA GLN A 221 7.90 24.65 -28.01
C GLN A 221 8.56 24.06 -29.29
N THR A 222 8.22 22.85 -29.75
CA THR A 222 8.63 22.30 -31.08
C THR A 222 7.54 21.42 -31.72
N ILE A 223 7.78 20.94 -32.94
CA ILE A 223 6.87 20.08 -33.71
C ILE A 223 7.62 18.78 -34.09
N PRO A 224 7.72 17.79 -33.19
CA PRO A 224 8.53 16.60 -33.43
C PRO A 224 8.04 15.77 -34.63
N ILE A 225 9.00 15.33 -35.45
CA ILE A 225 8.81 14.52 -36.65
C ILE A 225 9.17 13.04 -36.45
N SER A 226 9.92 12.71 -35.41
CA SER A 226 10.16 11.33 -34.98
C SER A 226 10.26 11.23 -33.45
N MET A 227 9.81 10.10 -32.89
CA MET A 227 9.93 9.77 -31.47
C MET A 227 10.14 8.27 -31.29
N ASN A 228 11.06 7.84 -30.43
CA ASN A 228 11.24 6.43 -30.10
C ASN A 228 10.64 6.13 -28.72
N LEU A 229 10.01 4.97 -28.57
CA LEU A 229 9.52 4.43 -27.30
C LEU A 229 10.17 3.06 -27.07
N VAL A 230 10.89 2.91 -25.95
CA VAL A 230 11.52 1.66 -25.53
C VAL A 230 10.56 0.90 -24.61
N HIS A 231 10.46 -0.40 -24.82
CA HIS A 231 9.67 -1.36 -24.05
C HIS A 231 10.64 -2.42 -23.51
N PHE A 232 10.51 -2.80 -22.23
CA PHE A 232 11.17 -3.96 -21.64
C PHE A 232 10.11 -5.01 -21.29
N ASP A 233 10.32 -6.23 -21.77
CA ASP A 233 9.43 -7.37 -21.58
C ASP A 233 9.50 -7.93 -20.14
N LEU A 234 8.35 -8.25 -19.52
CA LEU A 234 8.31 -8.68 -18.11
C LEU A 234 8.87 -10.08 -17.88
N ASP A 235 8.78 -10.99 -18.84
CA ASP A 235 9.21 -12.39 -18.64
C ASP A 235 10.68 -12.62 -19.03
N SER A 236 11.18 -11.86 -20.01
CA SER A 236 12.55 -12.03 -20.54
C SER A 236 13.51 -10.85 -20.30
N ASN A 237 13.03 -9.73 -19.76
CA ASN A 237 13.76 -8.46 -19.57
C ASN A 237 14.47 -7.92 -20.83
N LYS A 238 14.06 -8.38 -22.01
CA LYS A 238 14.58 -7.92 -23.32
C LYS A 238 13.95 -6.60 -23.71
N ASN A 239 14.71 -5.76 -24.41
CA ASN A 239 14.23 -4.45 -24.85
C ASN A 239 13.87 -4.39 -26.34
N GLU A 240 12.67 -3.89 -26.63
CA GLU A 240 12.21 -3.53 -27.97
C GLU A 240 12.13 -2.01 -28.10
N THR A 241 12.42 -1.46 -29.29
CA THR A 241 12.27 -0.01 -29.55
C THR A 241 11.29 0.24 -30.70
N THR A 242 10.14 0.82 -30.38
CA THR A 242 9.14 1.26 -31.36
C THR A 242 9.46 2.68 -31.83
N ILE A 243 9.53 2.90 -33.14
CA ILE A 243 9.74 4.22 -33.74
C ILE A 243 8.39 4.77 -34.21
N LEU A 244 7.96 5.90 -33.65
CA LEU A 244 6.79 6.66 -34.10
C LEU A 244 7.20 7.58 -35.24
N THR A 245 6.61 7.34 -36.41
CA THR A 245 6.84 8.10 -37.64
C THR A 245 6.09 9.44 -37.66
N SER A 246 6.55 10.38 -38.47
CA SER A 246 5.91 11.71 -38.64
C SER A 246 4.42 11.63 -38.97
N ALA A 247 3.99 10.63 -39.76
CA ALA A 247 2.58 10.40 -40.08
C ALA A 247 1.75 9.97 -38.86
N GLN A 248 2.30 9.09 -38.01
CA GLN A 248 1.67 8.67 -36.75
C GLN A 248 1.64 9.83 -35.75
N ILE A 249 2.74 10.56 -35.60
CA ILE A 249 2.82 11.71 -34.67
C ILE A 249 1.83 12.81 -35.10
N LYS A 250 1.74 13.13 -36.40
CA LYS A 250 0.74 14.09 -36.93
C LYS A 250 -0.70 13.64 -36.66
N LYS A 251 -0.99 12.33 -36.71
CA LYS A 251 -2.29 11.77 -36.33
C LYS A 251 -2.58 11.98 -34.83
N LEU A 252 -1.59 11.74 -33.97
CA LEU A 252 -1.71 11.94 -32.52
C LEU A 252 -1.87 13.43 -32.15
N MET A 253 -1.11 14.33 -32.78
CA MET A 253 -1.25 15.79 -32.62
C MET A 253 -2.67 16.25 -33.01
N ASN A 254 -3.21 15.72 -34.11
CA ASN A 254 -4.58 15.99 -34.56
C ASN A 254 -5.68 15.36 -33.67
N GLN A 255 -5.33 14.47 -32.73
CA GLN A 255 -6.25 13.95 -31.71
C GLN A 255 -6.13 14.73 -30.40
N ALA A 256 -4.90 15.16 -30.03
CA ALA A 256 -4.64 16.05 -28.91
C ALA A 256 -5.33 17.41 -29.09
N SER A 257 -5.17 18.05 -30.26
CA SER A 257 -5.81 19.35 -30.54
C SER A 257 -7.35 19.29 -30.48
N LYS A 258 -7.95 18.14 -30.84
CA LYS A 258 -9.39 17.90 -30.74
C LYS A 258 -9.90 17.65 -29.32
N THR A 259 -9.04 17.33 -28.36
CA THR A 259 -9.42 17.22 -26.94
C THR A 259 -9.17 18.50 -26.15
N GLY A 260 -8.70 19.56 -26.82
CA GLY A 260 -8.50 20.89 -26.26
C GLY A 260 -7.15 21.05 -25.53
N PRO A 261 -6.49 22.22 -25.62
CA PRO A 261 -5.42 22.55 -24.71
C PRO A 261 -5.98 22.78 -23.29
N HIS A 262 -5.22 22.41 -22.26
CA HIS A 262 -5.54 22.88 -20.90
C HIS A 262 -5.47 24.42 -20.86
N PRO A 263 -6.42 25.10 -20.20
CA PRO A 263 -6.45 26.56 -20.20
C PRO A 263 -5.25 27.14 -19.45
N GLY A 264 -4.34 27.82 -20.17
CA GLY A 264 -3.34 28.71 -19.56
C GLY A 264 -1.93 28.74 -20.17
N VAL A 265 -1.53 27.81 -21.06
CA VAL A 265 -0.13 27.75 -21.54
C VAL A 265 -0.04 27.51 -23.05
N GLU A 266 0.56 28.45 -23.79
CA GLU A 266 0.91 28.27 -25.21
C GLU A 266 2.11 27.31 -25.40
N GLY A 267 2.09 26.55 -26.49
CA GLY A 267 3.22 25.69 -26.90
C GLY A 267 3.33 24.33 -26.20
N LEU A 268 2.42 24.01 -25.28
CA LEU A 268 2.38 22.75 -24.53
C LEU A 268 1.34 21.77 -25.11
N MET A 269 1.70 20.52 -25.40
CA MET A 269 0.79 19.52 -26.00
C MET A 269 1.01 18.10 -25.45
N THR A 270 -0.07 17.38 -25.16
CA THR A 270 -0.02 15.98 -24.68
C THR A 270 -0.53 15.01 -25.74
N LEU A 271 0.33 14.11 -26.22
CA LEU A 271 0.00 13.02 -27.14
C LEU A 271 -0.33 11.73 -26.38
N ARG A 272 -1.30 10.94 -26.85
CA ARG A 272 -1.71 9.67 -26.23
C ARG A 272 -1.31 8.48 -27.12
N VAL A 273 -0.25 7.76 -26.76
CA VAL A 273 0.35 6.69 -27.58
C VAL A 273 -0.22 5.31 -27.19
N PRO A 274 -0.89 4.57 -28.11
CA PRO A 274 -1.41 3.25 -27.81
C PRO A 274 -0.30 2.20 -27.71
N VAL A 275 -0.33 1.40 -26.63
CA VAL A 275 0.55 0.25 -26.37
C VAL A 275 -0.28 -1.03 -26.14
N LYS A 276 0.32 -2.20 -26.40
CA LYS A 276 -0.37 -3.51 -26.46
C LYS A 276 0.35 -4.68 -25.79
N LYS A 277 1.59 -4.50 -25.32
CA LYS A 277 2.34 -5.52 -24.58
C LYS A 277 2.43 -5.12 -23.11
N PRO A 278 2.39 -6.06 -22.15
CA PRO A 278 2.84 -5.77 -20.80
C PRO A 278 4.37 -5.52 -20.80
N GLY A 279 4.85 -4.69 -19.89
CA GLY A 279 6.26 -4.28 -19.84
C GLY A 279 6.49 -2.92 -19.22
N LEU A 280 7.77 -2.57 -19.06
CA LEU A 280 8.23 -1.25 -18.64
C LEU A 280 8.50 -0.37 -19.87
N TYR A 281 7.87 0.80 -19.94
CA TYR A 281 7.95 1.74 -21.05
C TYR A 281 8.76 3.00 -20.71
N LYS A 282 9.59 3.47 -21.65
CA LYS A 282 10.57 4.57 -21.47
C LYS A 282 10.80 5.36 -22.76
N LEU A 283 10.94 6.69 -22.72
CA LEU A 283 11.14 7.50 -23.92
C LEU A 283 12.58 7.43 -24.46
N GLY A 284 12.70 7.04 -25.74
CA GLY A 284 13.92 7.12 -26.53
C GLY A 284 14.14 8.52 -27.14
N ARG A 285 14.70 8.57 -28.35
CA ARG A 285 15.04 9.80 -29.10
C ARG A 285 13.81 10.61 -29.54
N VAL A 286 13.96 11.92 -29.72
CA VAL A 286 12.95 12.83 -30.30
C VAL A 286 13.65 13.85 -31.22
N THR A 287 13.07 14.20 -32.37
CA THR A 287 13.65 15.17 -33.33
C THR A 287 12.62 16.18 -33.84
N ASP A 288 12.98 17.46 -33.99
CA ASP A 288 12.09 18.52 -34.52
C ASP A 288 12.09 18.57 -36.06
N LYS A 289 11.17 19.37 -36.64
CA LYS A 289 11.04 19.64 -38.08
C LYS A 289 12.33 20.07 -38.80
N SER A 290 13.30 20.65 -38.09
CA SER A 290 14.60 21.06 -38.61
C SER A 290 15.66 19.94 -38.61
N GLY A 291 15.30 18.75 -38.11
CA GLY A 291 16.21 17.60 -37.98
C GLY A 291 17.06 17.62 -36.71
N LEU A 292 17.00 18.68 -35.89
CA LEU A 292 17.73 18.78 -34.62
C LEU A 292 17.13 17.87 -33.54
N GLU A 293 17.99 17.34 -32.65
CA GLU A 293 17.55 16.52 -31.52
C GLU A 293 16.96 17.38 -30.39
N VAL A 294 15.85 16.90 -29.87
CA VAL A 294 14.99 17.56 -28.91
C VAL A 294 15.36 17.11 -27.48
N ARG A 295 15.53 18.07 -26.56
CA ARG A 295 15.83 17.79 -25.15
C ARG A 295 14.73 16.93 -24.51
N ARG A 296 15.10 16.06 -23.57
CA ARG A 296 14.20 15.10 -22.89
C ARG A 296 14.29 15.22 -21.37
N ARG A 297 13.25 14.78 -20.66
CA ARG A 297 13.22 14.56 -19.20
C ARG A 297 13.09 13.05 -18.93
N PRO A 298 13.57 12.51 -17.80
CA PRO A 298 13.35 11.11 -17.44
C PRO A 298 11.90 10.85 -17.02
N GLY A 299 11.39 9.68 -17.36
CA GLY A 299 10.06 9.18 -17.00
C GLY A 299 9.90 7.75 -17.51
N GLU A 300 9.37 6.87 -16.66
CA GLU A 300 9.22 5.43 -16.90
C GLU A 300 7.83 4.98 -16.41
N THR A 301 7.28 3.91 -16.98
CA THR A 301 5.88 3.51 -16.73
C THR A 301 5.69 2.01 -16.93
N PHE A 302 5.21 1.31 -15.92
CA PHE A 302 4.82 -0.11 -16.03
C PHE A 302 3.43 -0.24 -16.66
N VAL A 303 3.26 -1.29 -17.47
CA VAL A 303 1.97 -1.78 -17.94
C VAL A 303 1.95 -3.29 -17.65
N VAL A 304 1.03 -3.75 -16.80
CA VAL A 304 0.99 -5.15 -16.33
C VAL A 304 -0.23 -5.90 -16.86
N PRO A 305 -0.29 -7.24 -16.79
CA PRO A 305 -1.56 -7.96 -16.93
C PRO A 305 -2.53 -7.50 -15.83
N CYS A 306 -3.81 -7.23 -16.15
CA CYS A 306 -4.78 -6.85 -15.13
C CYS A 306 -5.01 -8.00 -14.14
N PRO A 307 -5.15 -7.71 -12.83
CA PRO A 307 -5.44 -8.74 -11.85
C PRO A 307 -6.81 -9.38 -12.06
N ARG A 308 -6.93 -10.63 -11.66
CA ARG A 308 -8.16 -11.43 -11.71
C ARG A 308 -8.18 -12.44 -10.58
N ALA A 309 -9.36 -12.88 -10.18
CA ALA A 309 -9.52 -14.03 -9.30
C ALA A 309 -10.67 -14.93 -9.76
N VAL A 310 -10.56 -16.22 -9.44
CA VAL A 310 -11.50 -17.27 -9.80
C VAL A 310 -11.66 -18.19 -8.60
N ILE A 311 -12.91 -18.50 -8.21
CA ILE A 311 -13.19 -19.55 -7.25
C ILE A 311 -13.18 -20.89 -8.00
N LYS A 312 -12.32 -21.83 -7.61
CA LYS A 312 -12.27 -23.14 -8.29
C LYS A 312 -13.58 -23.91 -8.08
N PRO A 313 -14.12 -24.57 -9.12
CA PRO A 313 -15.38 -25.28 -9.01
C PRO A 313 -15.26 -26.49 -8.07
N LEU A 314 -16.11 -26.52 -7.04
CA LEU A 314 -16.16 -27.59 -6.04
C LEU A 314 -17.48 -28.36 -6.13
N GLN A 315 -17.46 -29.62 -5.66
CA GLN A 315 -18.67 -30.38 -5.36
C GLN A 315 -19.65 -29.55 -4.52
N GLN A 316 -20.88 -29.39 -5.01
CA GLN A 316 -21.90 -28.52 -4.42
C GLN A 316 -22.52 -29.10 -3.13
N ASN A 317 -22.31 -30.38 -2.81
CA ASN A 317 -22.89 -31.02 -1.64
C ASN A 317 -21.80 -31.36 -0.62
N ARG A 318 -22.05 -30.97 0.64
CA ARG A 318 -21.22 -31.27 1.82
C ARG A 318 -22.13 -31.68 2.96
N CYS A 319 -21.59 -32.40 3.94
CA CYS A 319 -22.30 -32.72 5.16
C CYS A 319 -21.86 -31.84 6.32
N LYS A 320 -22.76 -31.67 7.30
CA LYS A 320 -22.45 -30.98 8.55
C LYS A 320 -21.21 -31.59 9.24
N GLY A 321 -20.30 -30.70 9.66
CA GLY A 321 -18.99 -31.06 10.24
C GLY A 321 -17.85 -31.25 9.24
N GLU A 322 -18.11 -31.19 7.92
CA GLU A 322 -17.04 -31.21 6.91
C GLU A 322 -16.43 -29.82 6.72
N LEU A 323 -15.33 -29.74 5.97
CA LEU A 323 -14.71 -28.46 5.59
C LEU A 323 -15.24 -27.95 4.25
N SER A 324 -15.37 -26.63 4.12
CA SER A 324 -15.76 -25.99 2.85
C SER A 324 -14.78 -26.25 1.73
N ASN A 325 -13.47 -26.22 2.00
CA ASN A 325 -12.37 -26.43 1.04
C ASN A 325 -12.57 -25.67 -0.28
N VAL A 326 -12.91 -24.38 -0.20
CA VAL A 326 -13.11 -23.51 -1.36
C VAL A 326 -11.77 -22.88 -1.73
N GLU A 327 -11.19 -23.30 -2.86
CA GLU A 327 -9.94 -22.70 -3.34
C GLU A 327 -10.20 -21.45 -4.16
N LEU A 328 -9.53 -20.36 -3.79
CA LEU A 328 -9.49 -19.10 -4.53
C LEU A 328 -8.18 -19.00 -5.31
N GLU A 329 -8.25 -19.00 -6.64
CA GLU A 329 -7.10 -18.77 -7.51
C GLU A 329 -7.02 -17.29 -7.89
N VAL A 330 -5.93 -16.61 -7.51
CA VAL A 330 -5.70 -15.18 -7.77
C VAL A 330 -4.52 -15.03 -8.73
N THR A 331 -4.69 -14.32 -9.85
CA THR A 331 -3.61 -13.99 -10.79
C THR A 331 -3.41 -12.48 -10.86
N GLY A 332 -2.18 -11.99 -10.72
CA GLY A 332 -1.87 -10.55 -10.79
C GLY A 332 -0.46 -10.22 -10.29
N THR A 333 -0.12 -8.92 -10.23
CA THR A 333 1.18 -8.46 -9.73
C THR A 333 1.22 -8.50 -8.20
N PRO A 334 2.12 -9.28 -7.55
CA PRO A 334 2.16 -9.40 -6.10
C PRO A 334 2.84 -8.19 -5.41
N PRO A 335 2.47 -7.86 -4.15
CA PRO A 335 1.39 -8.47 -3.37
C PRO A 335 -0.01 -8.05 -3.90
N MET A 336 -0.92 -9.02 -3.96
CA MET A 336 -2.31 -8.78 -4.35
C MET A 336 -3.22 -8.66 -3.12
N ARG A 337 -4.39 -8.03 -3.29
CA ARG A 337 -5.49 -8.05 -2.31
C ARG A 337 -6.77 -8.57 -2.96
N VAL A 338 -7.59 -9.29 -2.19
CA VAL A 338 -8.91 -9.76 -2.64
C VAL A 338 -9.97 -9.44 -1.61
N ARG A 339 -11.07 -8.82 -2.05
CA ARG A 339 -12.31 -8.71 -1.27
C ARG A 339 -13.31 -9.73 -1.79
N TYR A 340 -13.78 -10.59 -0.88
CA TYR A 340 -14.82 -11.57 -1.16
C TYR A 340 -15.95 -11.48 -0.14
N ARG A 341 -17.12 -11.94 -0.57
CA ARG A 341 -18.30 -12.07 0.26
C ARG A 341 -18.62 -13.54 0.49
N LYS A 342 -19.01 -13.86 1.71
CA LYS A 342 -19.65 -15.11 2.11
C LYS A 342 -21.08 -14.82 2.55
N LEU A 343 -22.02 -15.69 2.18
CA LEU A 343 -23.40 -15.66 2.65
C LEU A 343 -23.77 -17.03 3.21
N VAL A 344 -24.15 -17.07 4.49
CA VAL A 344 -24.53 -18.29 5.21
C VAL A 344 -25.97 -18.13 5.67
N ASN A 345 -26.90 -18.88 5.06
CA ASN A 345 -28.35 -18.81 5.38
C ASN A 345 -28.88 -17.37 5.46
N HIS A 346 -28.56 -16.56 4.45
CA HIS A 346 -28.91 -15.14 4.31
C HIS A 346 -28.20 -14.16 5.26
N VAL A 347 -27.30 -14.61 6.14
CA VAL A 347 -26.36 -13.72 6.85
C VAL A 347 -25.16 -13.43 5.93
N GLU A 348 -24.94 -12.15 5.63
CA GLU A 348 -23.88 -11.66 4.76
C GLU A 348 -22.62 -11.26 5.57
N GLN A 349 -21.45 -11.68 5.11
CA GLN A 349 -20.15 -11.39 5.70
C GLN A 349 -19.15 -11.01 4.59
N GLU A 350 -18.54 -9.83 4.68
CA GLU A 350 -17.42 -9.43 3.82
C GLU A 350 -16.08 -9.76 4.48
N ALA A 351 -15.10 -10.17 3.68
CA ALA A 351 -13.74 -10.45 4.10
C ALA A 351 -12.74 -9.85 3.11
N ASN A 352 -11.65 -9.29 3.64
CA ASN A 352 -10.57 -8.67 2.86
C ASN A 352 -9.24 -9.36 3.19
N LEU A 353 -8.66 -9.98 2.17
CA LEU A 353 -7.42 -10.75 2.22
C LEU A 353 -6.29 -9.90 1.63
N GLN A 354 -5.23 -9.67 2.40
CA GLN A 354 -4.10 -8.83 2.00
C GLN A 354 -2.79 -9.63 1.93
N SER A 355 -1.78 -9.04 1.28
CA SER A 355 -0.43 -9.62 1.12
C SER A 355 -0.40 -10.98 0.42
N ILE A 356 -1.24 -11.18 -0.60
CA ILE A 356 -1.28 -12.45 -1.36
C ILE A 356 -0.10 -12.45 -2.35
N GLN A 357 0.92 -13.27 -2.07
CA GLN A 357 2.10 -13.48 -2.92
C GLN A 357 2.66 -14.91 -2.75
N PRO A 358 3.46 -15.43 -3.70
CA PRO A 358 4.18 -16.70 -3.52
C PRO A 358 5.22 -16.62 -2.39
N GLU A 359 5.47 -17.72 -1.69
CA GLU A 359 6.42 -17.77 -0.56
C GLU A 359 7.86 -17.47 -1.00
N ASP A 360 8.27 -17.90 -2.21
CA ASP A 360 9.60 -17.66 -2.77
C ASP A 360 9.81 -16.24 -3.35
N LEU A 361 8.80 -15.36 -3.36
CA LEU A 361 8.84 -14.09 -4.10
C LEU A 361 8.52 -12.88 -3.22
N VAL A 362 9.58 -12.29 -2.66
CA VAL A 362 9.52 -10.95 -2.03
C VAL A 362 9.41 -9.88 -3.13
N SER A 363 8.22 -9.28 -3.26
CA SER A 363 7.99 -8.17 -4.19
C SER A 363 8.54 -6.85 -3.62
N PRO A 364 9.31 -6.05 -4.39
CA PRO A 364 9.73 -4.72 -3.97
C PRO A 364 8.55 -3.81 -3.58
N LEU A 365 7.39 -3.95 -4.22
CA LEU A 365 6.20 -3.15 -3.89
C LEU A 365 5.53 -3.56 -2.56
N ALA A 366 5.89 -4.71 -1.98
CA ALA A 366 5.52 -5.03 -0.60
C ALA A 366 6.32 -4.19 0.43
N GLN A 367 7.35 -3.46 -0.02
CA GLN A 367 8.28 -2.67 0.79
C GLN A 367 8.05 -1.15 0.64
N THR A 368 7.10 -0.70 -0.21
CA THR A 368 6.93 0.71 -0.58
C THR A 368 5.46 1.13 -0.63
N ASP A 369 5.07 2.13 0.17
CA ASP A 369 3.76 2.80 0.04
C ASP A 369 3.71 3.65 -1.24
N GLN A 370 3.16 3.08 -2.33
CA GLN A 370 2.62 3.69 -3.57
C GLN A 370 3.46 4.73 -4.36
N GLU A 371 4.57 5.27 -3.87
CA GLU A 371 5.34 6.38 -4.48
C GLU A 371 6.79 6.02 -4.84
N ALA A 372 6.94 5.10 -5.80
CA ALA A 372 8.02 4.97 -6.78
C ALA A 372 9.46 5.48 -6.46
N ILE A 373 10.45 4.58 -6.61
CA ILE A 373 11.52 4.66 -7.64
C ILE A 373 12.25 3.30 -7.75
N VAL A 374 12.43 2.77 -8.97
CA VAL A 374 13.34 1.62 -9.19
C VAL A 374 14.79 2.11 -9.11
N PRO A 375 15.68 1.46 -8.33
CA PRO A 375 17.06 1.94 -8.16
C PRO A 375 17.84 2.09 -9.47
N VAL A 376 18.51 3.23 -9.64
CA VAL A 376 19.29 3.56 -10.84
C VAL A 376 20.60 2.77 -10.85
N GLY A 377 20.56 1.55 -11.38
CA GLY A 377 21.75 0.70 -11.56
C GLY A 377 21.53 -0.49 -12.50
N LYS A 378 20.44 -1.24 -12.31
CA LYS A 378 20.00 -2.31 -13.22
C LYS A 378 18.48 -2.24 -13.36
N ILE A 379 17.99 -2.16 -14.60
CA ILE A 379 16.57 -2.29 -14.88
C ILE A 379 16.28 -3.79 -14.95
N ASP A 380 15.61 -4.29 -13.92
CA ASP A 380 15.00 -5.62 -13.91
C ASP A 380 13.48 -5.45 -13.78
N ALA A 381 12.75 -5.87 -14.80
CA ALA A 381 11.29 -5.83 -14.83
C ALA A 381 10.63 -7.16 -14.39
N THR A 382 11.40 -8.21 -14.08
CA THR A 382 10.87 -9.57 -13.92
C THR A 382 10.06 -9.78 -12.64
N TRP A 383 10.34 -9.02 -11.58
CA TRP A 383 9.54 -9.04 -10.35
C TRP A 383 8.10 -8.52 -10.57
N ALA A 384 7.88 -7.70 -11.60
CA ALA A 384 6.58 -7.12 -11.94
C ALA A 384 5.71 -8.03 -12.84
N ARG A 385 6.15 -9.26 -13.13
CA ARG A 385 5.37 -10.26 -13.88
C ARG A 385 4.24 -10.82 -13.00
N ALA A 386 3.08 -11.08 -13.59
CA ALA A 386 1.94 -11.63 -12.86
C ALA A 386 2.25 -13.03 -12.29
N GLN A 387 1.86 -13.27 -11.04
CA GLN A 387 1.90 -14.57 -10.38
C GLN A 387 0.49 -15.14 -10.22
N THR A 388 0.35 -16.46 -10.16
CA THR A 388 -0.88 -17.13 -9.72
C THR A 388 -0.67 -17.74 -8.34
N VAL A 389 -1.55 -17.44 -7.39
CA VAL A 389 -1.51 -17.93 -6.01
C VAL A 389 -2.86 -18.56 -5.68
N ILE A 390 -2.84 -19.70 -4.98
CA ILE A 390 -4.04 -20.41 -4.52
C ILE A 390 -4.21 -20.15 -3.02
N VAL A 391 -5.34 -19.57 -2.63
CA VAL A 391 -5.69 -19.30 -1.23
C VAL A 391 -6.82 -20.24 -0.80
N PRO A 392 -6.60 -21.18 0.14
CA PRO A 392 -7.61 -22.13 0.59
C PRO A 392 -8.54 -21.53 1.65
N LEU A 393 -9.83 -21.46 1.34
CA LEU A 393 -10.90 -21.05 2.26
C LEU A 393 -11.55 -22.32 2.86
N SER A 394 -10.91 -22.88 3.89
CA SER A 394 -11.32 -24.11 4.58
C SER A 394 -11.98 -23.83 5.93
N GLU A 395 -13.25 -23.43 5.89
CA GLU A 395 -14.11 -23.21 7.07
C GLU A 395 -14.86 -24.49 7.49
N SER A 396 -15.13 -24.65 8.78
CA SER A 396 -15.91 -25.78 9.33
C SER A 396 -17.42 -25.59 9.13
N LEU A 397 -18.08 -26.51 8.43
CA LEU A 397 -19.50 -26.44 8.04
C LEU A 397 -20.44 -26.90 9.17
N GLY A 398 -20.40 -26.21 10.32
CA GLY A 398 -21.24 -26.53 11.49
C GLY A 398 -22.73 -26.18 11.35
N ILE A 399 -23.12 -25.43 10.30
CA ILE A 399 -24.49 -24.97 10.06
C ILE A 399 -24.98 -25.51 8.71
N SER A 400 -26.08 -26.25 8.72
CA SER A 400 -26.76 -26.76 7.53
C SER A 400 -27.48 -25.66 6.75
N GLY A 401 -27.73 -25.89 5.45
CA GLY A 401 -28.37 -24.94 4.55
C GLY A 401 -27.45 -24.44 3.43
N ARG A 402 -27.70 -23.24 2.91
CA ARG A 402 -27.03 -22.71 1.71
C ARG A 402 -25.90 -21.75 2.10
N TRP A 403 -24.69 -22.13 1.71
CA TRP A 403 -23.48 -21.32 1.78
C TRP A 403 -23.14 -20.83 0.37
N ALA A 404 -22.84 -19.55 0.20
CA ALA A 404 -22.42 -18.98 -1.07
C ALA A 404 -21.19 -18.10 -0.88
N PHE A 405 -20.19 -18.31 -1.74
CA PHE A 405 -18.98 -17.51 -1.83
C PHE A 405 -19.03 -16.74 -3.15
N SER A 406 -18.78 -15.44 -3.13
CA SER A 406 -18.82 -14.55 -4.31
C SER A 406 -17.70 -13.52 -4.26
N LEU A 407 -16.93 -13.39 -5.33
CA LEU A 407 -15.85 -12.40 -5.43
C LEU A 407 -16.40 -11.00 -5.69
N GLN A 408 -15.87 -9.99 -5.00
CA GLN A 408 -16.22 -8.59 -5.23
C GLN A 408 -15.13 -7.85 -5.99
N GLU A 409 -13.86 -8.03 -5.61
CA GLU A 409 -12.77 -7.13 -6.03
C GLU A 409 -11.39 -7.78 -5.91
N VAL A 410 -10.50 -7.46 -6.85
CA VAL A 410 -9.07 -7.79 -6.80
C VAL A 410 -8.25 -6.53 -7.09
N GLU A 411 -7.22 -6.30 -6.31
CA GLU A 411 -6.24 -5.22 -6.45
C GLU A 411 -4.83 -5.83 -6.62
N ASP A 412 -4.02 -5.29 -7.52
CA ASP A 412 -2.59 -5.64 -7.64
C ASP A 412 -1.67 -4.60 -6.97
N ALA A 413 -0.39 -4.93 -6.85
CA ALA A 413 0.61 -4.08 -6.20
C ALA A 413 0.80 -2.70 -6.86
N PHE A 414 0.36 -2.52 -8.12
CA PHE A 414 0.38 -1.23 -8.82
C PHE A 414 -0.93 -0.45 -8.67
N GLY A 415 -1.90 -0.92 -7.87
CA GLY A 415 -3.19 -0.26 -7.67
C GLY A 415 -4.18 -0.46 -8.83
N ASN A 416 -3.96 -1.44 -9.71
CA ASN A 416 -4.96 -1.80 -10.71
C ASN A 416 -6.09 -2.57 -10.02
N ILE A 417 -7.31 -2.03 -10.05
CA ILE A 417 -8.49 -2.65 -9.44
C ILE A 417 -9.38 -3.27 -10.52
N VAL A 418 -9.84 -4.50 -10.27
CA VAL A 418 -10.87 -5.19 -11.04
C VAL A 418 -12.02 -5.58 -10.10
N SER A 419 -13.16 -4.93 -10.28
CA SER A 419 -14.39 -5.19 -9.52
C SER A 419 -15.40 -6.02 -10.32
N TYR A 420 -15.99 -7.01 -9.67
CA TYR A 420 -16.97 -7.93 -10.26
C TYR A 420 -18.39 -7.52 -9.86
N SER A 421 -19.19 -7.06 -10.82
CA SER A 421 -20.56 -6.64 -10.50
C SER A 421 -21.51 -7.84 -10.39
N THR A 422 -22.66 -7.65 -9.73
CA THR A 422 -23.75 -8.64 -9.69
C THR A 422 -24.19 -9.05 -11.10
N LYS A 423 -24.22 -8.10 -12.06
CA LYS A 423 -24.57 -8.39 -13.46
C LYS A 423 -23.58 -9.30 -14.16
N ASP A 424 -22.33 -9.37 -13.71
CA ASP A 424 -21.31 -10.25 -14.28
C ASP A 424 -21.41 -11.67 -13.68
N HIS A 425 -21.88 -11.78 -12.44
CA HIS A 425 -22.34 -13.04 -11.86
C HIS A 425 -23.59 -13.56 -12.60
N ASP A 426 -24.60 -12.71 -12.83
CA ASP A 426 -25.85 -13.04 -13.56
C ASP A 426 -25.61 -13.45 -15.03
N ARG A 427 -24.50 -12.99 -15.63
CA ARG A 427 -24.02 -13.36 -16.97
C ARG A 427 -23.36 -14.74 -16.98
N GLN A 428 -22.63 -15.08 -15.91
CA GLN A 428 -21.95 -16.36 -15.77
C GLN A 428 -22.93 -17.54 -15.83
N GLU A 429 -24.09 -17.44 -15.16
CA GLU A 429 -25.16 -18.44 -15.21
C GLU A 429 -25.71 -18.70 -16.63
N LYS A 430 -25.52 -17.77 -17.57
CA LYS A 430 -26.08 -17.82 -18.93
C LYS A 430 -25.08 -18.22 -20.01
N VAL A 431 -23.78 -18.19 -19.74
CA VAL A 431 -22.72 -18.53 -20.72
C VAL A 431 -21.61 -19.37 -20.05
N PRO A 432 -21.78 -20.70 -19.94
CA PRO A 432 -20.89 -21.55 -19.12
C PRO A 432 -19.48 -21.78 -19.68
N ALA A 433 -19.24 -21.51 -20.97
CA ALA A 433 -18.08 -22.04 -21.68
C ALA A 433 -16.80 -21.15 -21.67
N GLN A 434 -16.92 -19.88 -21.26
CA GLN A 434 -15.81 -18.90 -21.38
C GLN A 434 -15.77 -17.84 -20.24
N SER A 435 -16.66 -17.92 -19.25
CA SER A 435 -16.70 -16.96 -18.13
C SER A 435 -15.96 -17.52 -16.90
N PRO A 436 -15.22 -16.68 -16.14
CA PRO A 436 -14.57 -17.12 -14.91
C PRO A 436 -15.61 -17.49 -13.85
N HIS A 437 -15.30 -18.48 -13.01
CA HIS A 437 -16.12 -18.83 -11.85
C HIS A 437 -15.99 -17.78 -10.75
N LEU A 438 -16.88 -16.79 -10.73
CA LEU A 438 -16.88 -15.70 -9.75
C LEU A 438 -17.66 -16.05 -8.47
N HIS A 439 -18.47 -17.10 -8.52
CA HIS A 439 -19.23 -17.61 -7.39
C HIS A 439 -19.21 -19.14 -7.30
N GLN A 440 -19.25 -19.65 -6.06
CA GLN A 440 -19.45 -21.06 -5.72
C GLN A 440 -20.55 -21.16 -4.67
N VAL A 441 -21.45 -22.13 -4.84
CA VAL A 441 -22.51 -22.44 -3.87
C VAL A 441 -22.25 -23.84 -3.31
N ILE A 442 -22.42 -23.98 -2.00
CA ILE A 442 -22.36 -25.25 -1.28
C ILE A 442 -23.66 -25.41 -0.49
N THR A 443 -24.29 -26.58 -0.64
CA THR A 443 -25.43 -27.01 0.16
C THR A 443 -24.90 -27.95 1.24
N VAL A 444 -25.06 -27.54 2.49
CA VAL A 444 -24.64 -28.29 3.67
C VAL A 444 -25.83 -29.07 4.20
N HIS A 445 -25.78 -30.39 4.05
CA HIS A 445 -26.85 -31.30 4.46
C HIS A 445 -26.67 -31.72 5.91
N GLU A 446 -27.78 -31.88 6.63
CA GLU A 446 -27.80 -32.53 7.94
C GLU A 446 -27.53 -34.04 7.79
N ARG A 447 -26.90 -34.65 8.80
CA ARG A 447 -26.68 -36.10 8.83
C ARG A 447 -27.95 -36.79 9.36
N PRO A 448 -28.38 -37.92 8.76
CA PRO A 448 -29.50 -38.69 9.27
C PRO A 448 -29.14 -39.37 10.60
N THR A 449 -30.15 -39.67 11.42
CA THR A 449 -29.97 -40.51 12.60
C THR A 449 -31.07 -41.58 12.67
N VAL A 450 -30.76 -42.71 13.29
CA VAL A 450 -31.71 -43.83 13.46
C VAL A 450 -31.60 -44.47 14.84
N ILE A 451 -32.73 -44.95 15.36
CA ILE A 451 -32.85 -45.67 16.64
C ILE A 451 -34.03 -46.65 16.56
N LEU A 452 -33.97 -47.78 17.28
CA LEU A 452 -35.11 -48.68 17.43
C LEU A 452 -35.89 -48.31 18.71
N GLN A 453 -37.14 -47.86 18.52
CA GLN A 453 -37.97 -47.37 19.62
C GLN A 453 -38.75 -48.51 20.27
N GLY A 454 -38.66 -48.64 21.60
CA GLY A 454 -39.50 -49.59 22.36
C GLY A 454 -39.15 -51.08 22.21
N CYS A 455 -38.10 -51.44 21.47
CA CYS A 455 -37.55 -52.79 21.42
C CYS A 455 -36.04 -52.77 21.74
N SER A 456 -35.56 -53.77 22.47
CA SER A 456 -34.13 -54.01 22.70
C SER A 456 -33.88 -55.50 23.00
N PRO A 457 -32.63 -56.00 23.08
CA PRO A 457 -32.37 -57.37 23.50
C PRO A 457 -32.92 -57.70 24.89
N GLN A 458 -32.94 -56.72 25.81
CA GLN A 458 -33.49 -56.88 27.16
C GLN A 458 -35.02 -56.64 27.22
N ARG A 459 -35.61 -56.06 26.17
CA ARG A 459 -37.07 -55.82 26.02
C ARG A 459 -37.52 -56.34 24.64
N PRO A 460 -37.59 -57.67 24.47
CA PRO A 460 -37.88 -58.28 23.18
C PRO A 460 -39.29 -57.99 22.70
N MET A 461 -39.45 -57.85 21.38
CA MET A 461 -40.74 -57.71 20.74
C MET A 461 -41.37 -59.11 20.59
N LYS A 462 -42.41 -59.39 21.38
CA LYS A 462 -43.19 -60.64 21.29
C LYS A 462 -44.20 -60.53 20.16
N VAL A 463 -44.15 -61.45 19.19
CA VAL A 463 -45.01 -61.44 18.00
C VAL A 463 -45.63 -62.81 17.78
N ALA A 464 -46.97 -62.87 17.69
CA ALA A 464 -47.71 -64.10 17.41
C ALA A 464 -47.15 -64.81 16.17
N LYS A 465 -46.85 -66.11 16.32
CA LYS A 465 -46.20 -66.94 15.30
C LYS A 465 -46.97 -66.88 13.98
N GLY A 466 -46.24 -66.58 12.90
CA GLY A 466 -46.80 -66.46 11.56
C GLY A 466 -47.22 -65.03 11.16
N GLN A 467 -47.52 -64.14 12.11
CA GLN A 467 -47.81 -62.73 11.84
C GLN A 467 -46.53 -61.94 11.50
N SER A 468 -46.69 -60.72 10.97
CA SER A 468 -45.58 -59.79 10.73
C SER A 468 -45.88 -58.40 11.30
N VAL A 469 -44.86 -57.72 11.81
CA VAL A 469 -44.95 -56.40 12.44
C VAL A 469 -43.91 -55.45 11.83
N PRO A 470 -44.14 -54.14 11.78
CA PRO A 470 -43.09 -53.20 11.38
C PRO A 470 -41.94 -53.20 12.39
N LEU A 471 -40.69 -53.31 11.93
CA LEU A 471 -39.52 -53.01 12.76
C LEU A 471 -39.67 -51.57 13.28
N PRO A 472 -39.47 -51.29 14.59
CA PRO A 472 -39.87 -50.02 15.19
C PRO A 472 -38.79 -48.93 14.98
N ILE A 473 -38.38 -48.73 13.73
CA ILE A 473 -37.45 -47.69 13.31
C ILE A 473 -38.06 -46.33 13.65
N GLN A 474 -37.29 -45.50 14.35
CA GLN A 474 -37.53 -44.06 14.48
C GLN A 474 -36.37 -43.34 13.78
N LEU A 475 -36.72 -42.44 12.85
CA LEU A 475 -35.76 -41.67 12.06
C LEU A 475 -35.67 -40.24 12.57
N GLY A 476 -34.47 -39.69 12.48
CA GLY A 476 -34.14 -38.34 12.93
C GLY A 476 -33.03 -37.71 12.09
N SER A 477 -32.48 -36.62 12.60
CA SER A 477 -31.49 -35.77 11.95
C SER A 477 -30.67 -35.04 13.01
N THR A 478 -29.40 -34.73 12.70
CA THR A 478 -28.51 -33.90 13.54
C THR A 478 -28.91 -32.42 13.61
N GLY A 479 -30.01 -32.03 12.97
CA GLY A 479 -30.56 -30.67 12.95
C GLY A 479 -31.55 -30.38 14.08
N LYS A 480 -32.61 -29.63 13.77
CA LYS A 480 -33.69 -29.23 14.70
C LYS A 480 -34.65 -30.36 15.12
N GLY A 481 -34.27 -31.63 14.87
CA GLY A 481 -35.15 -32.80 14.94
C GLY A 481 -36.09 -32.90 13.74
N GLY A 482 -36.36 -34.12 13.28
CA GLY A 482 -37.27 -34.40 12.17
C GLY A 482 -36.72 -35.41 11.16
N PHE A 483 -37.58 -35.79 10.20
CA PHE A 483 -37.25 -36.57 9.01
C PHE A 483 -36.67 -35.62 7.93
N LEU A 484 -35.58 -36.02 7.26
CA LEU A 484 -35.00 -35.26 6.14
C LEU A 484 -35.89 -35.32 4.89
N ASP A 485 -35.89 -34.27 4.06
CA ASP A 485 -36.54 -34.23 2.73
C ASP A 485 -35.81 -35.12 1.67
N SER A 486 -35.05 -36.12 2.12
CA SER A 486 -34.28 -37.06 1.30
C SER A 486 -34.54 -38.50 1.75
N PRO A 487 -34.58 -39.49 0.84
CA PRO A 487 -34.70 -40.89 1.23
C PRO A 487 -33.61 -41.32 2.22
N TYR A 488 -33.99 -42.11 3.21
CA TYR A 488 -33.07 -42.76 4.13
C TYR A 488 -32.75 -44.15 3.60
N HIS A 489 -31.49 -44.41 3.31
CA HIS A 489 -30.96 -45.76 3.12
C HIS A 489 -30.58 -46.31 4.50
N ILE A 490 -31.06 -47.52 4.81
CA ILE A 490 -30.80 -48.17 6.10
C ILE A 490 -30.35 -49.60 5.80
N GLU A 491 -29.28 -50.02 6.45
CA GLU A 491 -28.80 -51.40 6.41
C GLU A 491 -29.00 -52.03 7.79
N TYR A 492 -29.56 -53.24 7.82
CA TYR A 492 -29.67 -54.03 9.03
C TYR A 492 -29.26 -55.47 8.78
N GLN A 493 -28.80 -56.12 9.84
CA GLN A 493 -28.40 -57.51 9.86
C GLN A 493 -29.35 -58.33 10.73
N PHE A 494 -29.68 -59.54 10.28
CA PHE A 494 -30.57 -60.48 10.97
C PHE A 494 -29.85 -61.79 11.30
N SER A 495 -30.08 -62.30 12.50
CA SER A 495 -29.68 -63.65 12.91
C SER A 495 -30.84 -64.34 13.61
N THR A 496 -31.25 -65.51 13.12
CA THR A 496 -32.28 -66.34 13.77
C THR A 496 -31.86 -66.74 15.18
N GLU A 497 -32.81 -66.96 16.08
CA GLU A 497 -32.55 -67.25 17.51
C GLU A 497 -31.57 -68.43 17.73
N SER A 498 -31.61 -69.45 16.86
CA SER A 498 -30.71 -70.61 16.90
C SER A 498 -29.27 -70.33 16.42
N SER A 499 -29.03 -69.21 15.74
CA SER A 499 -27.72 -68.79 15.23
C SER A 499 -27.01 -67.77 16.12
N LEU A 500 -27.63 -67.34 17.22
CA LEU A 500 -27.04 -66.41 18.17
C LEU A 500 -25.92 -67.05 18.99
N THR A 501 -24.90 -66.25 19.30
CA THR A 501 -23.80 -66.63 20.18
C THR A 501 -24.26 -66.72 21.66
N PRO A 502 -23.52 -67.43 22.53
CA PRO A 502 -23.80 -67.44 23.97
C PRO A 502 -23.80 -66.06 24.65
N ALA A 503 -23.15 -65.06 24.04
CA ALA A 503 -23.14 -63.68 24.53
C ALA A 503 -24.40 -62.87 24.19
N GLY A 504 -25.31 -63.43 23.38
CA GLY A 504 -26.51 -62.76 22.86
C GLY A 504 -26.30 -61.97 21.55
N ASP A 505 -25.14 -62.11 20.91
CA ASP A 505 -24.79 -61.43 19.65
C ASP A 505 -25.06 -62.30 18.42
N HIS A 506 -25.11 -61.67 17.24
CA HIS A 506 -25.16 -62.32 15.94
C HIS A 506 -24.10 -63.42 15.76
N GLY A 507 -24.47 -64.50 15.07
CA GLY A 507 -23.55 -65.54 14.63
C GLY A 507 -22.60 -65.08 13.51
N ALA A 508 -21.70 -65.96 13.10
CA ALA A 508 -20.62 -65.65 12.14
C ALA A 508 -21.09 -65.28 10.71
N SER A 509 -22.37 -65.49 10.37
CA SER A 509 -22.94 -65.19 9.05
C SER A 509 -24.37 -64.63 9.18
N PRO A 510 -24.54 -63.36 9.57
CA PRO A 510 -25.86 -62.73 9.63
C PRO A 510 -26.37 -62.36 8.23
N HIS A 511 -27.69 -62.37 8.03
CA HIS A 511 -28.33 -61.95 6.79
C HIS A 511 -28.43 -60.42 6.72
N LEU A 512 -27.76 -59.80 5.75
CA LEU A 512 -27.76 -58.35 5.55
C LEU A 512 -28.87 -57.92 4.59
N GLU A 513 -29.73 -57.01 5.02
CA GLU A 513 -30.75 -56.37 4.18
C GLU A 513 -30.53 -54.86 4.10
N LYS A 514 -30.81 -54.30 2.92
CA LYS A 514 -30.74 -52.87 2.64
C LYS A 514 -32.08 -52.35 2.16
N ILE A 515 -32.62 -51.37 2.87
CA ILE A 515 -33.92 -50.75 2.57
C ILE A 515 -33.75 -49.26 2.24
N THR A 516 -34.74 -48.67 1.59
CA THR A 516 -34.80 -47.23 1.33
C THR A 516 -36.18 -46.69 1.70
N MET A 517 -36.24 -45.88 2.76
CA MET A 517 -37.48 -45.28 3.27
C MET A 517 -37.65 -43.87 2.70
N LYS A 518 -38.78 -43.60 2.03
CA LYS A 518 -39.16 -42.26 1.54
C LYS A 518 -40.15 -41.53 2.45
N SER A 519 -40.80 -42.24 3.38
CA SER A 519 -41.55 -41.66 4.49
C SER A 519 -41.35 -42.48 5.77
N PRO A 520 -41.64 -41.93 6.96
CA PRO A 520 -41.57 -42.66 8.23
C PRO A 520 -42.44 -43.92 8.30
N ASP A 521 -43.48 -44.01 7.48
CA ASP A 521 -44.46 -45.11 7.48
C ASP A 521 -43.99 -46.36 6.73
N GLN A 522 -42.99 -46.22 5.85
CA GLN A 522 -42.45 -47.28 5.00
C GLN A 522 -41.50 -48.23 5.76
N LYS A 523 -41.88 -48.65 6.97
CA LYS A 523 -41.06 -49.50 7.83
C LYS A 523 -41.04 -50.96 7.31
N PRO A 524 -39.89 -51.65 7.35
CA PRO A 524 -39.81 -53.06 6.91
C PRO A 524 -40.63 -53.93 7.87
N ARG A 525 -41.26 -55.00 7.34
CA ARG A 525 -42.05 -55.93 8.15
C ARG A 525 -41.22 -57.16 8.51
N ILE A 526 -40.98 -57.34 9.81
CA ILE A 526 -40.26 -58.48 10.39
C ILE A 526 -41.24 -59.52 10.94
N LYS A 527 -40.77 -60.76 11.11
CA LYS A 527 -41.62 -61.92 11.44
C LYS A 527 -40.91 -63.04 12.20
N GLU A 528 -39.65 -63.31 11.86
CA GLU A 528 -38.91 -64.48 12.33
C GLU A 528 -38.18 -64.22 13.65
N ALA A 529 -38.24 -65.18 14.57
CA ALA A 529 -37.57 -65.08 15.87
C ALA A 529 -36.03 -64.98 15.72
N GLY A 530 -35.45 -63.93 16.27
CA GLY A 530 -34.04 -63.60 16.12
C GLY A 530 -33.71 -62.14 16.42
N LEU A 531 -32.42 -61.83 16.30
CA LEU A 531 -31.87 -60.49 16.53
C LEU A 531 -31.83 -59.72 15.21
N TYR A 532 -32.45 -58.54 15.18
CA TYR A 532 -32.37 -57.56 14.10
C TYR A 532 -31.58 -56.35 14.58
N SER A 533 -30.44 -56.03 13.94
CA SER A 533 -29.61 -54.89 14.32
C SER A 533 -29.31 -53.99 13.14
N ILE A 534 -29.54 -52.68 13.30
CA ILE A 534 -29.19 -51.67 12.30
C ILE A 534 -27.67 -51.46 12.33
N THR A 535 -27.04 -51.53 11.15
CA THR A 535 -25.58 -51.39 10.98
C THR A 535 -25.19 -50.04 10.39
N SER A 536 -26.01 -49.47 9.50
CA SER A 536 -25.73 -48.16 8.89
C SER A 536 -27.01 -47.37 8.58
N VAL A 537 -26.87 -46.04 8.50
CA VAL A 537 -27.87 -45.13 7.94
C VAL A 537 -27.20 -44.05 7.10
N SER A 538 -27.78 -43.74 5.95
CA SER A 538 -27.33 -42.63 5.10
C SER A 538 -28.48 -41.99 4.33
N SER A 539 -28.26 -40.77 3.85
CA SER A 539 -29.11 -40.11 2.86
C SER A 539 -28.45 -40.18 1.47
N ASN A 540 -29.08 -39.58 0.47
CA ASN A 540 -28.47 -39.37 -0.87
C ASN A 540 -27.09 -38.68 -0.84
N PHE A 541 -26.74 -37.98 0.24
CA PHE A 541 -25.51 -37.17 0.34
C PHE A 541 -24.63 -37.51 1.55
N CYS A 542 -25.20 -37.96 2.68
CA CYS A 542 -24.49 -38.02 3.95
C CYS A 542 -24.67 -39.36 4.67
N ALA A 543 -23.55 -39.95 5.08
CA ALA A 543 -23.53 -40.95 6.15
C ALA A 543 -23.94 -40.30 7.49
N GLY A 544 -24.67 -41.05 8.30
CA GLY A 544 -25.17 -40.61 9.61
C GLY A 544 -25.11 -41.70 10.67
N ASP A 545 -25.74 -41.42 11.81
CA ASP A 545 -25.42 -42.09 13.07
C ASP A 545 -26.51 -43.06 13.54
N VAL A 546 -26.07 -44.26 13.96
CA VAL A 546 -26.92 -45.29 14.57
C VAL A 546 -26.82 -45.17 16.10
N ASN A 547 -27.93 -44.81 16.74
CA ASN A 547 -28.06 -44.62 18.17
C ASN A 547 -28.62 -45.87 18.85
N GLU A 548 -28.25 -46.10 20.11
CA GLU A 548 -28.77 -47.23 20.90
C GLU A 548 -30.20 -46.96 21.41
N PRO A 549 -31.14 -47.93 21.35
CA PRO A 549 -30.95 -49.30 20.88
C PRO A 549 -30.81 -49.39 19.35
N ALA A 550 -29.69 -49.96 18.90
CA ALA A 550 -29.45 -50.32 17.50
C ALA A 550 -30.00 -51.72 17.17
N SER A 551 -30.27 -52.53 18.21
CA SER A 551 -30.68 -53.94 18.12
C SER A 551 -32.08 -54.17 18.71
N CYS A 552 -32.88 -55.00 18.06
CA CYS A 552 -34.19 -55.47 18.52
C CYS A 552 -34.24 -57.00 18.44
N LEU A 553 -34.55 -57.65 19.57
CA LEU A 553 -34.78 -59.09 19.62
C LEU A 553 -36.28 -59.35 19.38
N LEU A 554 -36.62 -60.02 18.28
CA LEU A 554 -37.98 -60.51 18.04
C LEU A 554 -38.08 -61.94 18.60
N GLN A 555 -39.12 -62.20 19.39
CA GLN A 555 -39.48 -63.53 19.85
C GLN A 555 -40.84 -63.91 19.27
N ASN A 556 -40.99 -65.16 18.82
CA ASN A 556 -42.30 -65.74 18.52
C ASN A 556 -42.70 -66.66 19.69
N PRO A 557 -43.57 -66.22 20.63
CA PRO A 557 -43.99 -67.08 21.72
C PRO A 557 -44.74 -68.32 21.21
N PRO A 558 -44.63 -69.47 21.90
CA PRO A 558 -45.40 -70.66 21.56
C PRO A 558 -46.90 -70.38 21.67
N GLU A 559 -47.69 -71.02 20.82
CA GLU A 559 -49.15 -70.94 20.85
C GLU A 559 -49.69 -71.48 22.18
N PRO A 560 -50.73 -70.86 22.78
CA PRO A 560 -51.18 -71.19 24.12
C PRO A 560 -51.83 -72.57 24.14
N SER A 561 -51.25 -73.48 24.92
CA SER A 561 -51.78 -74.83 25.11
C SER A 561 -51.92 -75.16 26.58
N LEU A 562 -52.97 -75.93 26.90
CA LEU A 562 -53.35 -76.31 28.24
C LEU A 562 -53.35 -77.83 28.36
N LYS A 563 -52.67 -78.34 29.39
CA LYS A 563 -52.86 -79.69 29.91
C LYS A 563 -53.39 -79.58 31.32
N LEU A 564 -54.40 -80.38 31.64
CA LEU A 564 -54.91 -80.48 32.99
C LEU A 564 -54.43 -81.76 33.64
N GLN A 565 -54.06 -81.65 34.92
CA GLN A 565 -54.03 -82.78 35.85
C GLN A 565 -54.99 -82.45 36.99
N THR A 566 -55.65 -83.47 37.52
CA THR A 566 -56.65 -83.32 38.58
C THR A 566 -56.31 -84.18 39.77
N GLU A 567 -56.43 -83.58 40.95
CA GLU A 567 -56.37 -84.29 42.23
C GLU A 567 -57.66 -84.04 43.03
N GLU A 568 -58.27 -85.11 43.52
CA GLU A 568 -59.35 -85.05 44.49
C GLU A 568 -58.75 -84.63 45.85
N ILE A 569 -59.10 -83.44 46.33
CA ILE A 569 -58.49 -82.82 47.52
C ILE A 569 -59.12 -83.38 48.81
N TYR A 570 -58.65 -84.45 49.48
CA TYR A 570 -59.39 -85.11 50.59
C TYR A 570 -59.38 -84.46 51.99
N ASP A 571 -60.49 -84.59 52.73
CA ASP A 571 -60.67 -84.19 54.15
C ASP A 571 -59.84 -85.02 55.11
N LYS A 572 -58.94 -84.35 55.86
CA LYS A 572 -58.06 -84.93 56.88
C LYS A 572 -58.74 -85.89 57.88
N CYS A 573 -60.05 -85.74 58.14
CA CYS A 573 -60.76 -86.59 59.12
C CYS A 573 -61.76 -87.58 58.50
N ALA A 574 -62.01 -87.56 57.18
CA ALA A 574 -63.19 -88.24 56.61
C ALA A 574 -63.02 -88.94 55.25
N GLN A 575 -61.88 -88.81 54.57
CA GLN A 575 -61.64 -89.41 53.24
C GLN A 575 -62.73 -89.10 52.19
N LYS A 576 -63.11 -87.82 52.05
CA LYS A 576 -63.98 -87.26 50.99
C LYS A 576 -63.40 -85.91 50.49
N PRO A 577 -63.45 -85.48 49.20
CA PRO A 577 -62.53 -84.45 48.67
C PRO A 577 -63.12 -83.14 48.13
N ILE A 578 -62.60 -81.91 48.39
CA ILE A 578 -63.32 -80.58 48.23
C ILE A 578 -63.91 -80.32 46.85
N GLY A 579 -63.39 -81.01 45.86
CA GLY A 579 -62.53 -80.25 44.99
C GLY A 579 -61.78 -81.15 44.07
N LEU A 580 -61.87 -80.81 42.79
CA LEU A 580 -60.75 -80.99 41.90
C LEU A 580 -59.80 -79.82 42.16
N ARG A 581 -58.61 -80.13 42.67
CA ARG A 581 -57.46 -79.27 42.49
C ARG A 581 -56.98 -79.51 41.08
N VAL A 582 -57.20 -78.52 40.23
CA VAL A 582 -56.87 -78.59 38.81
C VAL A 582 -55.52 -77.92 38.61
N ASP A 583 -54.49 -78.72 38.37
CA ASP A 583 -53.21 -78.23 37.84
C ASP A 583 -53.40 -77.87 36.37
N LEU A 584 -53.40 -76.57 36.10
CA LEU A 584 -53.35 -75.99 34.77
C LEU A 584 -51.87 -75.87 34.36
N PHE A 585 -51.38 -76.85 33.61
CA PHE A 585 -50.07 -76.77 32.98
C PHE A 585 -50.21 -76.05 31.63
N MET A 586 -49.82 -74.78 31.60
CA MET A 586 -49.89 -73.94 30.40
C MET A 586 -48.52 -73.83 29.73
N THR A 587 -48.55 -73.72 28.41
CA THR A 587 -47.42 -73.29 27.58
C THR A 587 -47.86 -72.04 26.84
N GLY A 588 -47.03 -70.99 26.80
CA GLY A 588 -47.39 -69.68 26.24
C GLY A 588 -46.67 -68.55 26.99
N THR A 589 -47.28 -67.36 27.01
CA THR A 589 -46.78 -66.16 27.70
C THR A 589 -47.76 -65.69 28.78
N PRO A 590 -47.45 -65.84 30.08
CA PRO A 590 -48.32 -65.33 31.14
C PRO A 590 -48.45 -63.79 31.12
N PRO A 591 -49.53 -63.21 31.67
CA PRO A 591 -50.63 -63.92 32.33
C PRO A 591 -51.57 -64.64 31.35
N PHE A 592 -52.16 -65.74 31.82
CA PHE A 592 -53.15 -66.53 31.10
C PHE A 592 -54.56 -66.30 31.66
N ASP A 593 -55.56 -66.37 30.78
CA ASP A 593 -56.99 -66.44 31.13
C ASP A 593 -57.56 -67.75 30.56
N VAL A 594 -57.77 -68.76 31.41
CA VAL A 594 -58.35 -70.05 31.01
C VAL A 594 -59.85 -70.06 31.30
N GLN A 595 -60.68 -70.17 30.25
CA GLN A 595 -62.14 -70.21 30.37
C GLN A 595 -62.65 -71.65 30.51
N TYR A 596 -63.49 -71.87 31.52
CA TYR A 596 -64.26 -73.10 31.70
C TYR A 596 -65.76 -72.83 31.88
N ILE A 597 -66.58 -73.85 31.64
CA ILE A 597 -68.02 -73.85 31.91
C ILE A 597 -68.29 -74.91 32.98
N MET A 598 -68.88 -74.49 34.09
CA MET A 598 -69.39 -75.34 35.17
C MET A 598 -70.88 -75.62 34.95
N GLU A 599 -71.25 -76.90 34.95
CA GLU A 599 -72.63 -77.39 34.90
C GLU A 599 -72.93 -78.27 36.12
N ARG A 600 -74.20 -78.37 36.54
CA ARG A 600 -74.63 -79.19 37.68
C ARG A 600 -75.70 -80.17 37.22
N LYS A 601 -75.50 -81.47 37.50
CA LYS A 601 -76.29 -82.61 36.98
C LYS A 601 -77.78 -82.58 37.37
N GLN A 602 -78.16 -81.73 38.33
CA GLN A 602 -79.54 -81.48 38.79
C GLN A 602 -80.11 -80.12 38.32
N GLY A 603 -79.83 -79.71 37.08
CA GLY A 603 -80.55 -78.61 36.42
C GLY A 603 -80.12 -77.18 36.78
N GLY A 604 -78.81 -76.94 36.90
CA GLY A 604 -78.27 -75.57 36.98
C GLY A 604 -78.02 -74.96 35.60
N THR A 605 -78.13 -73.62 35.47
CA THR A 605 -77.64 -72.93 34.27
C THR A 605 -76.10 -73.02 34.20
N PRO A 606 -75.51 -73.20 33.00
CA PRO A 606 -74.07 -73.24 32.83
C PRO A 606 -73.43 -71.91 33.28
N LYS A 607 -72.45 -71.98 34.18
CA LYS A 607 -71.70 -70.82 34.67
C LYS A 607 -70.31 -70.79 34.04
N ILE A 608 -69.99 -69.68 33.38
CA ILE A 608 -68.64 -69.43 32.86
C ILE A 608 -67.75 -69.03 34.04
N GLY A 609 -66.65 -69.73 34.23
CA GLY A 609 -65.56 -69.39 35.14
C GLY A 609 -64.26 -69.11 34.38
N PHE A 610 -63.35 -68.40 35.03
CA PHE A 610 -62.02 -68.10 34.50
C PHE A 610 -60.97 -68.39 35.56
N PHE A 611 -59.90 -69.08 35.18
CA PHE A 611 -58.66 -69.10 35.94
C PHE A 611 -57.71 -68.05 35.34
N HIS A 612 -57.45 -67.00 36.11
CA HIS A 612 -56.39 -66.04 35.81
C HIS A 612 -55.08 -66.55 36.42
N VAL A 613 -54.01 -66.67 35.62
CA VAL A 613 -52.76 -67.31 36.04
C VAL A 613 -51.53 -66.51 35.62
N GLU A 614 -50.76 -66.04 36.60
CA GLU A 614 -49.56 -65.21 36.45
C GLU A 614 -48.27 -65.99 36.09
N GLY A 615 -48.37 -67.30 35.82
CA GLY A 615 -47.27 -68.23 35.63
C GLY A 615 -47.56 -69.32 34.60
N LEU A 616 -46.59 -70.19 34.33
CA LEU A 616 -46.75 -71.33 33.39
C LEU A 616 -47.46 -72.52 34.05
N ARG A 617 -47.52 -72.56 35.37
CA ARG A 617 -48.41 -73.43 36.13
C ARG A 617 -49.41 -72.57 36.88
N GLY A 618 -50.68 -72.92 36.78
CA GLY A 618 -51.72 -72.50 37.72
C GLY A 618 -52.23 -73.73 38.43
N GLN A 619 -52.70 -73.58 39.67
CA GLN A 619 -53.40 -74.67 40.34
C GLN A 619 -54.67 -74.09 40.96
N GLY A 620 -55.80 -74.36 40.31
CA GLY A 620 -57.11 -73.80 40.64
C GLY A 620 -57.96 -74.80 41.40
N ASP A 621 -58.48 -74.42 42.56
CA ASP A 621 -59.32 -75.29 43.38
C ASP A 621 -60.78 -75.08 42.96
N LEU A 622 -61.35 -76.04 42.23
CA LEU A 622 -62.76 -76.03 41.84
C LEU A 622 -63.64 -76.42 43.05
N THR A 623 -63.88 -75.49 43.96
CA THR A 623 -64.74 -75.74 45.14
C THR A 623 -66.17 -75.23 44.88
N PRO A 624 -67.14 -76.09 44.54
CA PRO A 624 -68.53 -75.65 44.37
C PRO A 624 -69.11 -75.18 45.72
N PRO A 625 -69.96 -74.14 45.73
CA PRO A 625 -70.48 -73.55 46.96
C PRO A 625 -71.61 -74.38 47.62
N MET A 626 -71.98 -75.52 47.03
CA MET A 626 -72.99 -76.45 47.51
C MET A 626 -72.55 -77.88 47.19
N GLU A 627 -73.00 -78.83 48.00
CA GLU A 627 -72.74 -80.27 47.81
C GLU A 627 -73.40 -80.85 46.55
N GLY A 628 -72.85 -81.98 46.08
CA GLY A 628 -73.31 -82.71 44.90
C GLY A 628 -72.40 -82.53 43.68
N HIS A 629 -72.77 -83.23 42.61
CA HIS A 629 -71.89 -83.52 41.49
C HIS A 629 -71.94 -82.46 40.36
N TYR A 630 -70.76 -81.96 39.98
CA TYR A 630 -70.55 -80.90 38.97
C TYR A 630 -69.67 -81.40 37.81
N THR A 631 -69.97 -80.93 36.60
CA THR A 631 -69.17 -81.13 35.38
C THR A 631 -68.48 -79.83 34.98
N TYR A 632 -67.22 -79.91 34.52
CA TYR A 632 -66.43 -78.74 34.12
C TYR A 632 -65.80 -78.94 32.73
N ARG A 633 -66.20 -78.15 31.72
CA ARG A 633 -65.64 -78.21 30.35
C ARG A 633 -64.78 -76.98 30.03
N PHE A 634 -63.59 -77.18 29.48
CA PHE A 634 -62.63 -76.11 29.16
C PHE A 634 -62.65 -75.77 27.66
N ASN A 635 -62.80 -74.49 27.32
CA ASN A 635 -63.12 -74.05 25.94
C ASN A 635 -62.06 -73.16 25.30
N GLU A 636 -61.53 -72.18 26.04
CA GLU A 636 -60.67 -71.13 25.50
C GLU A 636 -59.52 -70.82 26.46
N VAL A 637 -58.35 -70.52 25.90
CA VAL A 637 -57.17 -70.05 26.62
C VAL A 637 -56.73 -68.75 25.96
N SER A 638 -56.59 -67.69 26.75
CA SER A 638 -55.85 -66.49 26.34
C SER A 638 -54.52 -66.45 27.07
N ASP A 639 -53.51 -65.84 26.45
CA ASP A 639 -52.23 -65.48 27.07
C ASP A 639 -51.92 -64.00 26.77
N GLN A 640 -50.72 -63.49 27.11
CA GLN A 640 -50.34 -62.10 26.83
C GLN A 640 -50.33 -61.73 25.33
N THR A 641 -50.10 -62.71 24.44
CA THR A 641 -49.83 -62.54 23.00
C THR A 641 -51.00 -63.02 22.12
N TYR A 642 -51.68 -64.08 22.51
CA TYR A 642 -52.76 -64.75 21.79
C TYR A 642 -54.05 -64.65 22.63
N LYS A 643 -55.11 -64.02 22.10
CA LYS A 643 -56.41 -63.86 22.78
C LYS A 643 -57.47 -64.80 22.19
N SER A 644 -58.30 -65.39 23.05
CA SER A 644 -59.35 -66.38 22.72
C SER A 644 -58.87 -67.53 21.81
N HIS A 645 -57.76 -68.18 22.17
CA HIS A 645 -57.33 -69.39 21.47
C HIS A 645 -58.24 -70.58 21.84
N SER A 646 -58.88 -71.19 20.84
CA SER A 646 -59.91 -72.21 21.05
C SER A 646 -59.32 -73.59 21.27
N ILE A 647 -59.40 -74.09 22.51
CA ILE A 647 -58.99 -75.44 22.91
C ILE A 647 -60.12 -76.47 22.84
N ARG A 648 -61.30 -76.09 22.32
CA ARG A 648 -62.49 -76.96 22.20
C ARG A 648 -62.24 -78.28 21.44
N HIS A 649 -61.19 -78.32 20.62
CA HIS A 649 -60.74 -79.51 19.89
C HIS A 649 -60.08 -80.59 20.78
N LEU A 650 -59.85 -80.31 22.07
CA LEU A 650 -59.28 -81.23 23.06
C LEU A 650 -60.33 -81.89 23.99
N ASP A 651 -61.61 -81.46 23.91
CA ASP A 651 -62.77 -81.88 24.74
C ASP A 651 -62.44 -82.22 26.21
N ILE A 652 -61.79 -81.29 26.90
CA ILE A 652 -61.32 -81.48 28.28
C ILE A 652 -62.49 -81.27 29.25
N VAL A 653 -62.90 -82.35 29.95
CA VAL A 653 -64.04 -82.39 30.89
C VAL A 653 -63.69 -83.10 32.21
N LEU A 654 -64.14 -82.58 33.37
CA LEU A 654 -63.86 -83.10 34.73
C LEU A 654 -65.13 -83.23 35.61
N GLU A 655 -65.16 -84.10 36.65
CA GLU A 655 -66.31 -84.39 37.57
C GLU A 655 -65.90 -84.53 39.08
N GLN A 656 -66.78 -84.30 40.10
CA GLN A 656 -66.37 -84.02 41.52
C GLN A 656 -67.44 -84.06 42.68
N ASP A 657 -67.04 -84.28 43.97
CA ASP A 657 -67.76 -83.98 45.28
C ASP A 657 -66.90 -83.21 46.39
N VAL A 658 -66.98 -83.33 47.77
CA VAL A 658 -66.42 -82.28 48.78
C VAL A 658 -65.75 -82.65 50.20
N LYS A 659 -64.50 -82.15 50.58
CA LYS A 659 -63.79 -81.58 51.84
C LYS A 659 -62.18 -81.74 51.94
N PRO A 660 -61.27 -81.09 52.78
CA PRO A 660 -59.80 -80.64 52.48
C PRO A 660 -58.43 -81.11 53.20
N SER A 661 -57.17 -80.81 52.68
CA SER A 661 -55.77 -81.09 53.27
C SER A 661 -54.54 -80.03 53.19
N ALA A 662 -53.23 -80.35 52.90
CA ALA A 662 -51.93 -79.73 53.46
C ALA A 662 -51.05 -78.74 52.57
N TYR A 663 -49.76 -78.40 52.93
CA TYR A 663 -48.91 -77.33 52.28
C TYR A 663 -47.38 -77.18 52.66
N ALA A 664 -46.54 -76.56 51.79
CA ALA A 664 -45.18 -75.97 52.05
C ALA A 664 -44.85 -74.76 51.10
N SER A 665 -43.83 -73.92 51.37
CA SER A 665 -43.64 -72.62 50.66
C SER A 665 -42.19 -72.12 50.42
N PHE A 666 -42.00 -71.14 49.53
CA PHE A 666 -40.75 -70.33 49.49
C PHE A 666 -40.66 -69.37 50.71
N VAL A 667 -39.44 -69.07 51.16
CA VAL A 667 -39.17 -68.02 52.18
C VAL A 667 -39.24 -66.63 51.57
N ASN A 668 -38.79 -66.49 50.31
CA ASN A 668 -38.96 -65.29 49.50
C ASN A 668 -38.95 -65.67 48.01
N ASN A 669 -40.08 -65.46 47.34
CA ASN A 669 -40.29 -65.75 45.90
C ASN A 669 -40.04 -64.52 44.99
N SER A 670 -39.52 -63.40 45.53
CA SER A 670 -39.25 -62.17 44.77
C SER A 670 -38.42 -62.45 43.51
N PRO A 671 -38.80 -61.93 42.32
CA PRO A 671 -38.07 -62.17 41.09
C PRO A 671 -36.58 -61.81 41.19
N ARG A 672 -35.71 -62.73 40.75
CA ARG A 672 -34.26 -62.53 40.72
C ARG A 672 -33.80 -62.17 39.32
N HIS A 673 -33.03 -61.09 39.19
CA HIS A 673 -32.38 -60.71 37.93
C HIS A 673 -30.89 -61.06 38.03
N ILE A 674 -30.39 -61.89 37.11
CA ILE A 674 -28.98 -62.34 37.10
C ILE A 674 -28.34 -62.20 35.72
N CYS A 675 -27.02 -62.25 35.66
CA CYS A 675 -26.24 -62.18 34.44
C CYS A 675 -26.12 -63.56 33.77
N ILE A 676 -25.74 -63.56 32.49
CA ILE A 676 -25.41 -64.80 31.77
C ILE A 676 -24.17 -65.42 32.44
N ASP A 677 -24.24 -66.74 32.68
CA ASP A 677 -23.23 -67.57 33.36
C ASP A 677 -23.17 -67.46 34.90
N GLU A 678 -24.19 -66.89 35.56
CA GLU A 678 -24.32 -66.87 37.03
C GLU A 678 -25.27 -67.98 37.56
N SER A 679 -25.07 -68.42 38.81
CA SER A 679 -26.03 -69.24 39.59
C SER A 679 -26.92 -68.36 40.49
N VAL A 680 -28.03 -68.91 40.97
CA VAL A 680 -28.94 -68.22 41.90
C VAL A 680 -29.44 -69.16 42.99
N LYS A 681 -29.75 -68.61 44.18
CA LYS A 681 -30.18 -69.35 45.37
C LYS A 681 -31.57 -68.94 45.86
N PHE A 682 -32.35 -69.92 46.34
CA PHE A 682 -33.70 -69.74 46.89
C PHE A 682 -33.94 -70.57 48.16
N GLY A 683 -34.30 -69.89 49.25
CA GLY A 683 -34.72 -70.54 50.50
C GLY A 683 -36.18 -71.01 50.46
N ILE A 684 -36.44 -72.23 50.93
CA ILE A 684 -37.76 -72.84 51.11
C ILE A 684 -38.02 -73.11 52.60
N GLN A 685 -39.30 -73.08 53.00
CA GLN A 685 -39.80 -73.44 54.33
C GLN A 685 -40.81 -74.58 54.22
N LEU A 686 -40.67 -75.58 55.08
CA LEU A 686 -41.39 -76.84 55.06
C LEU A 686 -42.29 -76.94 56.30
N ARG A 687 -43.48 -77.57 56.17
CA ARG A 687 -44.43 -77.76 57.26
C ARG A 687 -44.95 -79.19 57.24
N GLY A 688 -44.61 -79.95 58.29
CA GLY A 688 -44.91 -81.37 58.44
C GLY A 688 -43.90 -81.99 59.39
N GLU A 689 -43.71 -83.31 59.32
CA GLU A 689 -42.74 -84.04 60.13
C GLU A 689 -41.60 -84.58 59.24
N GLY A 690 -40.36 -84.22 59.56
CA GLY A 690 -39.19 -84.59 58.76
C GLY A 690 -38.73 -86.04 58.98
N PRO A 691 -37.83 -86.58 58.12
CA PRO A 691 -37.14 -85.90 57.03
C PRO A 691 -38.04 -85.67 55.80
N PHE A 692 -37.83 -84.54 55.13
CA PHE A 692 -38.57 -84.19 53.92
C PHE A 692 -37.82 -84.56 52.64
N GLN A 693 -38.59 -84.89 51.61
CA GLN A 693 -38.14 -85.01 50.22
C GLN A 693 -38.82 -83.91 49.41
N VAL A 694 -38.06 -83.13 48.63
CA VAL A 694 -38.59 -82.04 47.79
C VAL A 694 -38.24 -82.30 46.33
N GLU A 695 -39.26 -82.29 45.48
CA GLU A 695 -39.13 -82.36 44.02
C GLU A 695 -39.44 -80.99 43.44
N TYR A 696 -38.59 -80.48 42.55
CA TYR A 696 -38.72 -79.16 41.92
C TYR A 696 -38.31 -79.24 40.45
N GLU A 697 -38.77 -78.29 39.63
CA GLU A 697 -38.34 -78.18 38.24
C GLU A 697 -37.89 -76.77 37.86
N LEU A 698 -36.85 -76.71 37.02
CA LEU A 698 -36.41 -75.49 36.37
C LEU A 698 -37.01 -75.45 34.96
N VAL A 699 -37.82 -74.44 34.68
CA VAL A 699 -38.60 -74.29 33.44
C VAL A 699 -38.09 -73.10 32.64
N ARG A 700 -37.75 -73.30 31.36
CA ARG A 700 -37.36 -72.25 30.41
C ARG A 700 -38.09 -72.46 29.09
N GLY A 701 -39.18 -71.72 28.87
CA GLY A 701 -40.10 -71.95 27.76
C GLY A 701 -40.63 -73.39 27.77
N ASN A 702 -40.55 -74.08 26.63
CA ASN A 702 -41.03 -75.47 26.50
C ASN A 702 -40.11 -76.53 27.13
N LYS A 703 -38.98 -76.15 27.75
CA LYS A 703 -38.03 -77.09 28.38
C LYS A 703 -38.20 -77.06 29.90
N ARG A 704 -38.48 -78.22 30.47
CA ARG A 704 -38.57 -78.46 31.92
C ARG A 704 -37.44 -79.41 32.34
N GLN A 705 -36.73 -79.09 33.41
CA GLN A 705 -35.65 -79.90 33.97
C GLN A 705 -36.01 -80.26 35.43
N PRO A 706 -36.52 -81.48 35.68
CA PRO A 706 -36.89 -81.91 37.02
C PRO A 706 -35.66 -82.30 37.85
N HIS A 707 -35.71 -81.95 39.13
CA HIS A 707 -34.68 -82.18 40.13
C HIS A 707 -35.33 -82.69 41.43
N LYS A 708 -34.55 -83.40 42.24
CA LYS A 708 -35.05 -84.06 43.47
C LYS A 708 -33.99 -83.98 44.57
N ILE A 709 -34.44 -83.57 45.76
CA ILE A 709 -33.64 -83.48 46.98
C ILE A 709 -34.32 -84.40 48.02
N ASN A 710 -33.52 -85.22 48.70
CA ASN A 710 -33.99 -86.11 49.75
C ASN A 710 -33.42 -85.65 51.11
N ASP A 711 -33.85 -86.30 52.19
CA ASP A 711 -33.18 -86.28 53.50
C ASP A 711 -33.05 -84.89 54.17
N ILE A 712 -33.97 -83.96 53.85
CA ILE A 712 -34.00 -82.63 54.46
C ILE A 712 -34.54 -82.75 55.89
N THR A 713 -33.66 -82.65 56.89
CA THR A 713 -34.01 -82.78 58.32
C THR A 713 -34.45 -81.47 58.99
N GLY A 714 -34.24 -80.32 58.34
CA GLY A 714 -34.66 -79.00 58.83
C GLY A 714 -36.07 -78.61 58.36
N ASP A 715 -36.64 -77.60 59.02
CA ASP A 715 -37.86 -76.91 58.59
C ASP A 715 -37.62 -75.95 57.40
N SER A 716 -36.36 -75.82 56.97
CA SER A 716 -35.91 -74.90 55.94
C SER A 716 -34.68 -75.43 55.19
N PHE A 717 -34.54 -75.04 53.92
CA PHE A 717 -33.47 -75.49 53.01
C PHE A 717 -33.19 -74.41 51.94
N GLU A 718 -32.02 -74.44 51.28
CA GLU A 718 -31.69 -73.50 50.19
C GLU A 718 -31.30 -74.26 48.90
N ILE A 719 -32.03 -73.99 47.81
CA ILE A 719 -31.79 -74.55 46.48
C ILE A 719 -30.87 -73.61 45.70
N GLU A 720 -29.77 -74.13 45.14
CA GLU A 720 -28.88 -73.43 44.20
C GLU A 720 -29.01 -74.00 42.77
N THR A 721 -29.02 -73.14 41.76
CA THR A 721 -29.08 -73.56 40.34
C THR A 721 -27.69 -73.78 39.74
N GLU A 722 -27.61 -74.58 38.67
CA GLU A 722 -26.45 -74.54 37.75
C GLU A 722 -26.29 -73.14 37.10
N PRO A 723 -25.10 -72.78 36.59
CA PRO A 723 -24.87 -71.49 35.90
C PRO A 723 -25.71 -71.31 34.63
N LEU A 724 -26.52 -70.26 34.58
CA LEU A 724 -27.50 -70.05 33.51
C LEU A 724 -26.88 -69.34 32.29
N SER A 725 -26.25 -70.14 31.43
CA SER A 725 -25.54 -69.69 30.21
C SER A 725 -26.42 -69.26 29.02
N LYS A 726 -27.75 -69.13 29.20
CA LYS A 726 -28.68 -68.75 28.12
C LYS A 726 -29.76 -67.80 28.62
N GLY A 727 -29.68 -66.53 28.19
CA GLY A 727 -30.62 -65.48 28.59
C GLY A 727 -32.10 -65.79 28.36
N GLY A 728 -32.98 -65.13 29.12
CA GLY A 728 -34.43 -65.33 29.10
C GLY A 728 -35.03 -65.52 30.48
N ASP A 729 -36.35 -65.64 30.53
CA ASP A 729 -37.07 -65.95 31.76
C ASP A 729 -37.04 -67.46 32.05
N TYR A 730 -36.71 -67.79 33.29
CA TYR A 730 -36.75 -69.10 33.89
C TYR A 730 -37.71 -69.07 35.09
N THR A 731 -38.38 -70.18 35.36
CA THR A 731 -39.18 -70.39 36.57
C THR A 731 -38.64 -71.58 37.35
N LEU A 732 -38.37 -71.39 38.64
CA LEU A 732 -38.12 -72.46 39.59
C LEU A 732 -39.46 -72.81 40.26
N SER A 733 -40.06 -73.94 39.88
CA SER A 733 -41.36 -74.40 40.36
C SER A 733 -41.16 -75.55 41.35
N LEU A 734 -41.66 -75.44 42.58
CA LEU A 734 -41.68 -76.56 43.52
C LEU A 734 -42.82 -77.50 43.09
N ALA A 735 -42.48 -78.73 42.71
CA ALA A 735 -43.46 -79.70 42.23
C ALA A 735 -44.22 -80.32 43.42
N SER A 736 -43.48 -80.79 44.44
CA SER A 736 -44.06 -81.42 45.63
C SER A 736 -43.09 -81.49 46.81
N VAL A 737 -43.65 -81.65 48.00
CA VAL A 737 -42.95 -82.13 49.21
C VAL A 737 -43.50 -83.50 49.59
N THR A 738 -42.68 -84.35 50.19
CA THR A 738 -43.10 -85.58 50.86
C THR A 738 -42.54 -85.58 52.27
N ASP A 739 -43.37 -85.87 53.28
CA ASP A 739 -42.97 -85.93 54.69
C ASP A 739 -42.37 -87.29 55.08
N GLY A 740 -41.87 -87.40 56.32
CA GLY A 740 -41.27 -88.61 56.87
C GLY A 740 -42.24 -89.79 57.05
N MET A 741 -43.55 -89.56 56.94
CA MET A 741 -44.59 -90.59 56.92
C MET A 741 -44.99 -91.02 55.50
N GLY A 742 -44.40 -90.42 54.47
CA GLY A 742 -44.70 -90.71 53.05
C GLY A 742 -45.90 -89.93 52.50
N CYS A 743 -46.43 -88.95 53.22
CA CYS A 743 -47.50 -88.08 52.73
C CYS A 743 -46.92 -87.08 51.72
N LYS A 744 -47.37 -87.16 50.46
CA LYS A 744 -46.93 -86.29 49.36
C LYS A 744 -47.97 -85.22 49.07
N GLU A 745 -47.59 -83.95 49.15
CA GLU A 745 -48.42 -82.79 48.82
C GLU A 745 -47.79 -82.03 47.64
N PHE A 746 -48.58 -81.69 46.63
CA PHE A 746 -48.15 -80.92 45.46
C PHE A 746 -48.20 -79.42 45.74
N LEU A 747 -47.18 -78.68 45.29
CA LEU A 747 -46.99 -77.27 45.67
C LEU A 747 -47.34 -76.30 44.53
N LYS A 748 -47.86 -75.12 44.89
CA LYS A 748 -48.21 -74.01 43.96
C LYS A 748 -47.08 -72.98 43.78
N GLU A 749 -45.91 -73.31 44.28
CA GLU A 749 -44.88 -72.34 44.64
C GLU A 749 -43.89 -72.13 43.49
N GLU A 750 -43.87 -70.95 42.90
CA GLU A 750 -42.99 -70.58 41.80
C GLU A 750 -42.15 -69.34 42.14
N ALA A 751 -40.85 -69.40 41.84
CA ALA A 751 -39.94 -68.27 41.90
C ALA A 751 -39.40 -67.93 40.50
N LYS A 752 -39.45 -66.64 40.13
CA LYS A 752 -39.06 -66.17 38.78
C LYS A 752 -37.60 -65.74 38.74
N ILE A 753 -36.88 -66.16 37.71
CA ILE A 753 -35.46 -65.83 37.46
C ILE A 753 -35.37 -65.26 36.04
N THR A 754 -35.03 -63.98 35.90
CA THR A 754 -34.80 -63.34 34.60
C THR A 754 -33.30 -63.22 34.35
N VAL A 755 -32.78 -64.05 33.44
CA VAL A 755 -31.37 -64.02 33.00
C VAL A 755 -31.24 -63.05 31.84
N ARG A 756 -30.22 -62.17 31.86
CA ARG A 756 -29.99 -61.20 30.76
C ARG A 756 -29.91 -61.88 29.39
N HIS A 757 -30.52 -61.29 28.36
CA HIS A 757 -30.47 -61.81 26.98
C HIS A 757 -29.14 -61.57 26.26
N GLN A 758 -28.37 -60.56 26.70
CA GLN A 758 -27.08 -60.15 26.15
C GLN A 758 -26.22 -59.58 27.28
N LYS A 759 -24.88 -59.70 27.19
CA LYS A 759 -23.97 -59.01 28.10
C LYS A 759 -23.91 -57.50 27.76
N PRO A 760 -23.96 -56.58 28.76
CA PRO A 760 -23.93 -55.13 28.51
C PRO A 760 -22.67 -54.68 27.76
N LYS A 761 -22.77 -53.60 26.96
CA LYS A 761 -21.66 -53.08 26.15
C LYS A 761 -21.52 -51.57 26.23
N ALA A 762 -20.29 -51.08 26.11
CA ALA A 762 -19.97 -49.66 25.96
C ALA A 762 -18.97 -49.42 24.82
N GLY A 763 -19.14 -48.31 24.10
CA GLY A 763 -18.22 -47.87 23.04
C GLY A 763 -18.48 -46.41 22.65
N PHE A 764 -17.45 -45.69 22.20
CA PHE A 764 -17.63 -44.33 21.72
C PHE A 764 -18.44 -44.29 20.42
N GLY A 765 -19.42 -43.38 20.36
CA GLY A 765 -20.09 -42.99 19.13
C GLY A 765 -19.14 -42.27 18.17
N LEU A 766 -19.68 -41.84 17.03
CA LEU A 766 -18.98 -40.94 16.13
C LEU A 766 -19.34 -39.49 16.51
N ILE A 767 -18.41 -38.57 16.24
CA ILE A 767 -18.66 -37.13 16.21
C ILE A 767 -18.44 -36.69 14.77
N GLU A 768 -19.52 -36.22 14.13
CA GLU A 768 -19.52 -35.74 12.74
C GLU A 768 -18.99 -36.76 11.70
N GLY A 769 -19.11 -38.06 12.02
CA GLY A 769 -18.62 -39.18 11.22
C GLY A 769 -17.21 -39.70 11.59
N SER A 770 -16.56 -39.14 12.62
CA SER A 770 -15.18 -39.43 13.00
C SER A 770 -15.04 -39.85 14.48
N ARG A 771 -13.93 -40.50 14.84
CA ARG A 771 -13.43 -40.64 16.23
C ARG A 771 -12.14 -39.85 16.50
N MET A 772 -11.80 -38.93 15.61
CA MET A 772 -10.78 -37.90 15.80
C MET A 772 -11.48 -36.54 15.71
N VAL A 773 -11.47 -35.78 16.79
CA VAL A 773 -12.14 -34.47 16.92
C VAL A 773 -11.10 -33.38 17.11
N LYS A 774 -11.21 -32.32 16.32
CA LYS A 774 -10.41 -31.10 16.47
C LYS A 774 -11.27 -30.02 17.12
N THR A 775 -10.79 -29.45 18.23
CA THR A 775 -11.49 -28.40 18.99
C THR A 775 -10.57 -27.22 19.26
N LEU A 776 -11.15 -26.10 19.70
CA LEU A 776 -10.38 -24.99 20.25
C LEU A 776 -9.88 -25.34 21.66
N GLU A 777 -8.70 -24.85 22.01
CA GLU A 777 -8.11 -24.96 23.34
C GLU A 777 -9.13 -24.55 24.43
N ASN A 778 -9.18 -25.33 25.51
CA ASN A 778 -10.08 -25.15 26.66
C ASN A 778 -11.61 -25.19 26.36
N LYS A 779 -12.06 -25.45 25.12
CA LYS A 779 -13.47 -25.82 24.89
C LYS A 779 -13.72 -27.24 25.41
N GLN A 780 -14.83 -27.39 26.14
CA GLN A 780 -15.35 -28.70 26.52
C GLN A 780 -15.75 -29.49 25.26
N VAL A 781 -15.31 -30.74 25.18
CA VAL A 781 -15.70 -31.71 24.14
C VAL A 781 -16.61 -32.74 24.75
N VAL A 782 -17.69 -33.06 24.03
CA VAL A 782 -18.78 -33.90 24.49
C VAL A 782 -18.68 -35.24 23.77
N LEU A 783 -18.05 -36.23 24.40
CA LEU A 783 -17.83 -37.56 23.85
C LEU A 783 -19.13 -38.38 23.96
N PRO A 784 -19.79 -38.78 22.86
CA PRO A 784 -20.96 -39.63 22.91
C PRO A 784 -20.55 -41.07 23.26
N VAL A 785 -21.24 -41.68 24.22
CA VAL A 785 -21.03 -43.08 24.59
C VAL A 785 -22.31 -43.86 24.27
N ARG A 786 -22.17 -44.89 23.44
CA ARG A 786 -23.22 -45.85 23.13
C ARG A 786 -23.19 -46.96 24.16
N LEU A 787 -24.33 -47.24 24.77
CA LEU A 787 -24.48 -48.15 25.92
C LEU A 787 -25.62 -49.14 25.68
N THR A 788 -25.37 -50.42 25.95
CA THR A 788 -26.41 -51.46 26.03
C THR A 788 -26.46 -52.06 27.43
N GLY A 789 -27.63 -52.58 27.84
CA GLY A 789 -27.91 -53.00 29.22
C GLY A 789 -29.06 -52.20 29.83
N ASP A 790 -29.12 -52.11 31.17
CA ASP A 790 -30.05 -51.25 31.90
C ASP A 790 -29.35 -50.15 32.71
N ALA A 791 -29.89 -48.93 32.64
CA ALA A 791 -29.47 -47.80 33.45
C ALA A 791 -29.61 -48.05 34.97
N PRO A 792 -28.73 -47.46 35.82
CA PRO A 792 -27.57 -46.64 35.45
C PRO A 792 -26.37 -47.49 35.01
N TRP A 793 -25.54 -46.93 34.12
CA TRP A 793 -24.24 -47.50 33.79
C TRP A 793 -23.12 -46.77 34.55
N MET A 794 -22.12 -47.53 35.00
CA MET A 794 -20.84 -47.03 35.48
C MET A 794 -19.77 -47.40 34.46
N VAL A 795 -19.07 -46.41 33.93
CA VAL A 795 -18.04 -46.57 32.89
C VAL A 795 -16.72 -46.01 33.39
N HIS A 796 -15.67 -46.81 33.32
CA HIS A 796 -14.31 -46.38 33.67
C HIS A 796 -13.52 -46.06 32.39
N TYR A 797 -12.85 -44.92 32.38
CA TYR A 797 -12.09 -44.42 31.23
C TYR A 797 -10.82 -43.69 31.67
N ARG A 798 -9.87 -43.47 30.75
CA ARG A 798 -8.62 -42.71 30.99
C ARG A 798 -8.16 -41.97 29.74
N ASP A 799 -7.19 -41.07 29.86
CA ASP A 799 -6.36 -40.63 28.72
C ASP A 799 -5.15 -41.57 28.60
N ALA A 800 -4.83 -42.02 27.39
CA ALA A 800 -3.65 -42.85 27.15
C ALA A 800 -2.31 -42.16 27.52
N LYS A 801 -2.31 -40.82 27.69
CA LYS A 801 -1.16 -40.05 28.19
C LYS A 801 -0.97 -40.11 29.71
N ASP A 802 -2.02 -40.42 30.47
CA ASP A 802 -2.05 -40.47 31.94
C ASP A 802 -2.61 -41.85 32.36
N PRO A 803 -1.86 -42.94 32.11
CA PRO A 803 -2.39 -44.30 32.13
C PRO A 803 -2.82 -44.78 33.52
N ASP A 804 -2.29 -44.17 34.57
CA ASP A 804 -2.58 -44.45 35.98
C ASP A 804 -3.87 -43.79 36.47
N ARG A 805 -4.32 -42.72 35.80
CA ARG A 805 -5.47 -41.91 36.21
C ARG A 805 -6.77 -42.41 35.56
N VAL A 806 -7.40 -43.38 36.20
CA VAL A 806 -8.74 -43.86 35.81
C VAL A 806 -9.83 -42.94 36.37
N HIS A 807 -10.71 -42.48 35.49
CA HIS A 807 -11.91 -41.71 35.77
C HIS A 807 -13.16 -42.60 35.76
N GLU A 808 -14.18 -42.25 36.55
CA GLU A 808 -15.50 -42.88 36.56
C GLU A 808 -16.56 -41.93 35.98
N ALA A 809 -17.43 -42.44 35.11
CA ALA A 809 -18.62 -41.75 34.62
C ALA A 809 -19.88 -42.57 34.97
N ARG A 810 -20.91 -41.90 35.50
CA ARG A 810 -22.21 -42.49 35.79
C ARG A 810 -23.24 -41.96 34.79
N LEU A 811 -23.74 -42.85 33.93
CA LEU A 811 -24.52 -42.53 32.75
C LEU A 811 -25.94 -43.12 32.89
N GLN A 812 -26.95 -42.39 32.44
CA GLN A 812 -28.37 -42.69 32.66
C GLN A 812 -29.13 -43.02 31.37
N GLN A 813 -28.58 -42.71 30.20
CA GLN A 813 -29.24 -42.92 28.90
C GLN A 813 -28.38 -43.81 27.96
N PRO A 814 -28.98 -44.56 27.01
CA PRO A 814 -28.22 -45.38 26.06
C PRO A 814 -27.24 -44.63 25.15
N ASN A 815 -27.39 -43.30 25.01
CA ASN A 815 -26.54 -42.42 24.19
C ASN A 815 -26.07 -41.20 25.02
N ASP A 816 -25.74 -41.44 26.29
CA ASP A 816 -25.27 -40.41 27.22
C ASP A 816 -23.83 -39.95 26.89
N LYS A 817 -23.33 -38.94 27.62
CA LYS A 817 -22.17 -38.16 27.20
C LYS A 817 -21.13 -37.99 28.31
N ILE A 818 -19.86 -38.25 27.97
CA ILE A 818 -18.71 -37.91 28.83
C ILE A 818 -18.16 -36.56 28.36
N VAL A 819 -18.06 -35.59 29.27
CA VAL A 819 -17.50 -34.26 28.97
C VAL A 819 -16.02 -34.24 29.36
N VAL A 820 -15.16 -33.88 28.41
CA VAL A 820 -13.71 -33.73 28.61
C VAL A 820 -13.26 -32.31 28.26
N ASN A 821 -12.15 -31.85 28.85
CA ASN A 821 -11.67 -30.47 28.77
C ASN A 821 -10.22 -30.34 28.24
N HIS A 822 -9.55 -31.45 27.96
CA HIS A 822 -8.14 -31.50 27.54
C HIS A 822 -7.97 -32.33 26.24
N GLN A 823 -6.84 -32.14 25.57
CA GLN A 823 -6.48 -32.93 24.38
C GLN A 823 -5.76 -34.22 24.77
N GLY A 824 -6.26 -35.35 24.30
CA GLY A 824 -5.89 -36.69 24.76
C GLY A 824 -6.45 -37.78 23.85
N THR A 825 -6.02 -39.02 24.09
CA THR A 825 -6.59 -40.21 23.44
C THR A 825 -7.34 -40.99 24.49
N TYR A 826 -8.64 -40.73 24.59
CA TYR A 826 -9.48 -41.30 25.64
C TYR A 826 -9.81 -42.75 25.33
N GLU A 827 -9.60 -43.63 26.31
CA GLU A 827 -9.78 -45.08 26.23
C GLU A 827 -10.81 -45.54 27.26
N LEU A 828 -11.84 -46.29 26.82
CA LEU A 828 -12.77 -46.97 27.71
C LEU A 828 -12.12 -48.26 28.24
N MET A 829 -12.07 -48.41 29.56
CA MET A 829 -11.38 -49.51 30.24
C MET A 829 -12.33 -50.63 30.62
N SER A 830 -13.47 -50.30 31.25
CA SER A 830 -14.47 -51.26 31.69
C SER A 830 -15.83 -50.59 31.89
N MET A 831 -16.88 -51.39 31.91
CA MET A 831 -18.23 -50.91 32.21
C MET A 831 -19.03 -51.92 33.05
N ARG A 832 -19.97 -51.42 33.85
CA ARG A 832 -20.97 -52.20 34.58
C ARG A 832 -22.33 -51.49 34.43
N ASP A 833 -23.40 -52.23 34.16
CA ASP A 833 -24.77 -51.69 34.17
C ASP A 833 -25.38 -51.77 35.58
N ARG A 834 -26.69 -51.53 35.74
CA ARG A 834 -27.35 -51.59 37.06
C ARG A 834 -27.05 -52.87 37.86
N ILE A 835 -26.73 -53.98 37.18
CA ILE A 835 -26.48 -55.29 37.78
C ILE A 835 -25.15 -55.87 37.25
N CYS A 836 -25.01 -55.97 35.93
CA CYS A 836 -24.04 -56.85 35.31
C CYS A 836 -22.75 -56.16 34.86
N PRO A 837 -21.57 -56.81 35.00
CA PRO A 837 -20.37 -56.37 34.29
C PRO A 837 -20.59 -56.49 32.77
N GLY A 838 -20.07 -55.53 32.02
CA GLY A 838 -20.16 -55.48 30.55
C GLY A 838 -18.79 -55.52 29.87
N THR A 839 -18.81 -55.48 28.54
CA THR A 839 -17.60 -55.49 27.70
C THR A 839 -17.44 -54.19 26.91
N ILE A 840 -16.20 -53.80 26.64
CA ILE A 840 -15.90 -52.66 25.77
C ILE A 840 -15.82 -53.14 24.31
N ASP A 841 -16.54 -52.46 23.42
CA ASP A 841 -16.42 -52.64 21.97
C ASP A 841 -15.03 -52.20 21.50
N GLN A 842 -14.18 -53.17 21.11
CA GLN A 842 -12.80 -52.91 20.68
C GLN A 842 -12.71 -52.13 19.36
N SER A 843 -13.78 -52.07 18.56
CA SER A 843 -13.86 -51.21 17.37
C SER A 843 -14.20 -49.74 17.71
N ALA A 844 -14.56 -49.47 18.98
CA ALA A 844 -15.05 -48.20 19.49
C ALA A 844 -14.45 -47.80 20.85
N ASN A 845 -13.38 -48.46 21.30
CA ASN A 845 -12.81 -48.28 22.63
C ASN A 845 -12.07 -46.94 22.80
N LYS A 846 -11.71 -46.26 21.70
CA LYS A 846 -10.88 -45.05 21.68
C LYS A 846 -11.51 -43.91 20.91
N ILE A 847 -11.28 -42.70 21.41
CA ILE A 847 -11.61 -41.44 20.73
C ILE A 847 -10.50 -40.41 20.99
N GLU A 848 -10.06 -39.72 19.94
CA GLU A 848 -8.96 -38.76 20.00
C GLU A 848 -9.50 -37.32 20.00
N VAL A 849 -9.06 -36.51 20.96
CA VAL A 849 -9.34 -35.08 21.02
C VAL A 849 -8.02 -34.32 20.81
N GLN A 850 -7.93 -33.62 19.69
CA GLN A 850 -6.82 -32.74 19.35
C GLN A 850 -7.22 -31.27 19.54
N TRP A 851 -6.31 -30.43 20.05
CA TRP A 851 -6.49 -28.98 19.96
C TRP A 851 -5.97 -28.46 18.62
N ILE A 852 -6.74 -27.57 17.99
CA ILE A 852 -6.24 -26.72 16.90
C ILE A 852 -5.13 -25.85 17.49
N GLY A 853 -3.94 -25.85 16.89
CA GLY A 853 -2.83 -25.05 17.38
C GLY A 853 -3.15 -23.55 17.33
N ARG A 854 -2.85 -22.81 18.40
CA ARG A 854 -2.91 -21.33 18.37
C ARG A 854 -1.93 -20.75 17.35
N PRO A 855 -2.26 -19.59 16.74
CA PRO A 855 -1.36 -18.93 15.83
C PRO A 855 -0.04 -18.52 16.50
N ARG A 856 1.04 -18.56 15.72
CA ARG A 856 2.39 -18.17 16.13
C ARG A 856 2.97 -17.21 15.08
N LEU A 857 3.59 -16.14 15.54
CA LEU A 857 4.43 -15.25 14.73
C LEU A 857 5.89 -15.60 15.03
N SER A 858 6.71 -15.64 13.98
CA SER A 858 8.14 -15.88 14.06
C SER A 858 8.88 -15.03 13.03
N LEU A 859 10.16 -14.75 13.28
CA LEU A 859 11.02 -13.91 12.46
C LEU A 859 12.26 -14.71 12.08
N GLN A 860 12.66 -14.69 10.81
CA GLN A 860 13.81 -15.47 10.35
C GLN A 860 15.11 -14.84 10.85
N ALA A 861 15.87 -15.57 11.66
CA ALA A 861 17.02 -15.01 12.39
C ALA A 861 18.21 -14.58 11.49
N THR A 862 18.20 -14.92 10.20
CA THR A 862 19.22 -14.52 9.21
C THR A 862 19.19 -13.03 8.88
N ASP A 863 18.05 -12.37 9.06
CA ASP A 863 17.79 -11.05 8.48
C ASP A 863 18.08 -9.90 9.47
N PHE A 864 18.49 -10.29 10.67
CA PHE A 864 18.75 -9.43 11.82
C PHE A 864 20.21 -9.53 12.26
N GLN A 865 20.76 -8.43 12.76
CA GLN A 865 22.15 -8.34 13.19
C GLN A 865 22.37 -9.06 14.54
N GLU A 866 21.38 -9.03 15.42
CA GLU A 866 21.44 -9.64 16.75
C GLU A 866 20.03 -9.96 17.29
N VAL A 867 19.86 -11.08 17.98
CA VAL A 867 18.58 -11.47 18.60
C VAL A 867 18.73 -11.56 20.12
N LYS A 868 18.17 -10.59 20.84
CA LYS A 868 18.14 -10.50 22.31
C LYS A 868 16.80 -11.00 22.85
N GLY A 869 16.62 -12.32 22.85
CA GLY A 869 15.42 -12.98 23.38
C GLY A 869 14.18 -12.75 22.53
N GLN A 870 13.38 -11.74 22.88
CA GLN A 870 12.17 -11.32 22.12
C GLN A 870 12.39 -9.98 21.37
N ALA A 871 13.60 -9.42 21.42
CA ALA A 871 14.00 -8.22 20.69
C ALA A 871 14.98 -8.58 19.56
N TYR A 872 14.57 -8.32 18.33
CA TYR A 872 15.29 -8.61 17.10
C TYR A 872 15.89 -7.29 16.59
N ILE A 873 17.21 -7.14 16.73
CA ILE A 873 17.93 -5.93 16.36
C ILE A 873 18.31 -6.06 14.89
N LYS A 874 17.70 -5.21 14.07
CA LYS A 874 17.97 -5.17 12.64
C LYS A 874 19.20 -4.32 12.35
N HIS A 875 19.82 -4.57 11.21
CA HIS A 875 20.93 -3.78 10.69
C HIS A 875 20.60 -2.28 10.65
N ASP A 876 21.57 -1.46 11.05
CA ASP A 876 21.52 0.00 10.96
C ASP A 876 21.35 0.45 9.50
N VAL A 877 20.44 1.41 9.25
CA VAL A 877 20.16 1.99 7.92
C VAL A 877 20.23 3.51 7.98
N CYS A 878 20.38 4.18 6.83
CA CYS A 878 20.36 5.64 6.80
C CYS A 878 18.95 6.18 6.54
N GLU A 879 18.69 7.38 7.06
CA GLU A 879 17.45 8.13 6.91
C GLU A 879 16.98 8.16 5.44
N GLY A 880 15.76 7.71 5.17
CA GLY A 880 15.17 7.63 3.82
C GLY A 880 15.78 6.58 2.87
N GLU A 881 16.46 5.55 3.38
CA GLU A 881 16.73 4.31 2.64
C GLU A 881 15.59 3.31 2.88
N GLU A 882 15.24 2.49 1.89
CA GLU A 882 14.10 1.56 2.01
C GLU A 882 14.50 0.25 2.68
N ASP A 883 13.65 -0.26 3.56
CA ASP A 883 13.89 -1.51 4.29
C ASP A 883 12.58 -2.16 4.80
N SER A 884 12.57 -3.49 4.93
CA SER A 884 11.39 -4.29 5.34
C SER A 884 11.77 -5.58 6.08
N ALA A 885 10.92 -6.10 6.95
CA ALA A 885 11.13 -7.42 7.58
C ALA A 885 9.93 -8.35 7.42
N ASP A 886 10.22 -9.65 7.29
CA ASP A 886 9.23 -10.67 6.99
C ASP A 886 8.78 -11.42 8.25
N LEU A 887 7.47 -11.66 8.31
CA LEU A 887 6.76 -12.27 9.43
C LEU A 887 6.26 -13.65 8.99
N HIS A 888 6.78 -14.70 9.60
CA HIS A 888 6.35 -16.07 9.36
C HIS A 888 5.25 -16.45 10.35
N LEU A 889 4.05 -16.69 9.83
CA LEU A 889 2.81 -16.92 10.56
C LEU A 889 2.39 -18.39 10.40
N ALA A 890 2.29 -19.11 11.52
CA ALA A 890 1.84 -20.50 11.54
C ALA A 890 0.52 -20.62 12.32
N GLY A 891 -0.52 -21.15 11.71
CA GLY A 891 -1.88 -21.27 12.28
C GLY A 891 -2.93 -21.40 11.18
N SER A 892 -4.14 -20.88 11.41
CA SER A 892 -5.32 -21.02 10.54
C SER A 892 -5.65 -19.69 9.84
N PRO A 893 -5.18 -19.44 8.60
CA PRO A 893 -5.42 -18.17 7.91
C PRO A 893 -6.92 -17.89 7.70
N PRO A 894 -7.34 -16.61 7.59
CA PRO A 894 -6.50 -15.41 7.67
C PRO A 894 -6.03 -15.07 9.10
N PHE A 895 -4.91 -14.35 9.18
CA PHE A 895 -4.32 -13.88 10.43
C PHE A 895 -4.58 -12.37 10.63
N GLU A 896 -4.95 -11.93 11.83
CA GLU A 896 -4.88 -10.51 12.22
C GLU A 896 -3.66 -10.30 13.13
N VAL A 897 -2.71 -9.49 12.66
CA VAL A 897 -1.53 -9.05 13.42
C VAL A 897 -1.69 -7.57 13.77
N LYS A 898 -1.46 -7.20 15.04
CA LYS A 898 -1.43 -5.80 15.47
C LYS A 898 -0.08 -5.48 16.11
N TYR A 899 0.50 -4.36 15.68
CA TYR A 899 1.79 -3.90 16.18
C TYR A 899 1.79 -2.41 16.47
N ASP A 900 2.55 -2.02 17.48
CA ASP A 900 2.80 -0.64 17.84
C ASP A 900 4.14 -0.20 17.27
N GLU A 901 4.12 0.87 16.48
CA GLU A 901 5.29 1.51 15.89
C GLU A 901 5.74 2.67 16.78
N HIS A 902 6.84 2.46 17.51
CA HIS A 902 7.45 3.40 18.45
C HIS A 902 8.57 4.20 17.76
N LEU A 903 8.26 5.40 17.25
CA LEU A 903 9.29 6.30 16.71
C LEU A 903 9.91 7.16 17.82
N LYS A 904 11.23 7.03 18.00
CA LYS A 904 12.04 7.82 18.94
C LYS A 904 13.10 8.57 18.12
N PRO A 905 12.71 9.64 17.38
CA PRO A 905 13.65 10.42 16.58
C PRO A 905 14.73 11.07 17.45
N ASP A 906 15.95 11.22 16.92
CA ASP A 906 17.05 11.92 17.59
C ASP A 906 16.72 13.40 17.86
N ARG A 907 15.82 13.98 17.04
CA ARG A 907 15.33 15.36 17.16
C ARG A 907 13.84 15.40 16.79
N GLY A 908 12.97 15.50 17.79
CA GLY A 908 11.53 15.62 17.57
C GLY A 908 10.72 15.21 18.79
N GLN A 909 9.41 15.11 18.62
CA GLN A 909 8.54 14.43 19.59
C GLN A 909 8.55 12.92 19.30
N LYS A 910 8.40 12.10 20.34
CA LYS A 910 8.22 10.65 20.18
C LYS A 910 6.81 10.39 19.66
N ALA A 911 6.68 9.49 18.69
CA ALA A 911 5.39 9.11 18.12
C ALA A 911 5.09 7.62 18.36
N LEU A 912 3.81 7.32 18.54
CA LEU A 912 3.25 5.98 18.66
C LEU A 912 2.16 5.84 17.60
N LYS A 913 2.28 4.85 16.71
CA LYS A 913 1.24 4.52 15.73
C LYS A 913 0.90 3.04 15.87
N THR A 914 -0.33 2.71 16.25
CA THR A 914 -0.81 1.31 16.21
C THR A 914 -1.23 0.95 14.78
N ARG A 915 -0.79 -0.20 14.27
CA ARG A 915 -1.12 -0.72 12.94
C ARG A 915 -1.80 -2.08 13.04
N LYS A 916 -2.55 -2.43 11.99
CA LYS A 916 -3.17 -3.75 11.77
C LYS A 916 -2.73 -4.31 10.42
N LEU A 917 -2.58 -5.62 10.33
CA LEU A 917 -2.22 -6.35 9.11
C LEU A 917 -3.04 -7.65 9.03
N ASN A 918 -3.77 -7.84 7.92
CA ASN A 918 -4.65 -8.98 7.69
C ASN A 918 -4.04 -9.94 6.66
N ALA A 919 -3.16 -10.82 7.10
CA ALA A 919 -2.39 -11.71 6.21
C ALA A 919 -3.22 -12.93 5.77
N ALA A 920 -3.27 -13.17 4.46
CA ALA A 920 -3.98 -14.31 3.88
C ALA A 920 -3.19 -15.64 3.90
N LEU A 921 -1.88 -15.58 4.12
CA LEU A 921 -0.92 -16.67 3.96
C LEU A 921 0.07 -16.71 5.14
N GLY A 922 0.91 -17.75 5.18
CA GLY A 922 1.89 -17.98 6.25
C GLY A 922 3.14 -17.10 6.22
N VAL A 923 3.27 -16.20 5.25
CA VAL A 923 4.35 -15.19 5.17
C VAL A 923 3.75 -13.84 4.80
N THR A 924 4.16 -12.78 5.49
CA THR A 924 3.80 -11.39 5.14
C THR A 924 4.92 -10.43 5.58
N SER A 925 5.16 -9.36 4.82
CA SER A 925 6.20 -8.38 5.12
C SER A 925 5.65 -7.12 5.81
N ILE A 926 6.52 -6.39 6.52
CA ILE A 926 6.27 -5.01 6.98
C ILE A 926 7.40 -4.06 6.55
N ARG A 927 7.04 -2.85 6.14
CA ARG A 927 7.98 -1.75 5.85
C ARG A 927 8.49 -1.11 7.15
N MET A 928 9.76 -0.73 7.18
CA MET A 928 10.37 0.09 8.23
C MET A 928 10.27 1.58 7.90
N ASP A 929 9.86 2.41 8.86
CA ASP A 929 9.78 3.88 8.72
C ASP A 929 11.15 4.50 8.99
N THR A 930 11.95 4.60 7.93
CA THR A 930 13.26 5.24 7.94
C THR A 930 13.19 6.76 7.71
N SER A 931 12.00 7.37 7.72
CA SER A 931 11.81 8.77 7.27
C SER A 931 12.47 9.83 8.15
N GLN A 932 12.84 9.48 9.39
CA GLN A 932 13.55 10.35 10.33
C GLN A 932 14.64 9.57 11.08
N ALA A 933 15.81 10.21 11.26
CA ALA A 933 16.88 9.68 12.08
C ALA A 933 16.48 9.46 13.55
N GLY A 934 16.83 8.30 14.12
CA GLY A 934 16.54 7.94 15.51
C GLY A 934 16.56 6.44 15.78
N HIS A 935 15.83 6.01 16.81
CA HIS A 935 15.49 4.60 17.03
C HIS A 935 14.02 4.36 16.71
N VAL A 936 13.75 3.27 15.98
CA VAL A 936 12.38 2.81 15.69
C VAL A 936 12.23 1.39 16.24
N GLU A 937 11.06 1.12 16.83
CA GLU A 937 10.75 -0.15 17.48
C GLU A 937 9.33 -0.60 17.08
N TYR A 938 9.22 -1.78 16.48
CA TYR A 938 7.98 -2.41 16.04
C TYR A 938 7.62 -3.52 17.03
N ARG A 939 6.65 -3.25 17.91
CA ARG A 939 6.21 -4.19 18.94
C ARG A 939 4.95 -4.92 18.48
N PHE A 940 5.08 -6.17 18.06
CA PHE A 940 3.96 -7.06 17.79
C PHE A 940 3.27 -7.41 19.10
N ALA A 941 2.10 -6.83 19.35
CA ALA A 941 1.40 -6.92 20.63
C ALA A 941 0.24 -7.91 20.59
N GLU A 942 -0.47 -7.99 19.46
CA GLU A 942 -1.61 -8.89 19.28
C GLU A 942 -1.45 -9.74 18.02
N LEU A 943 -1.88 -11.00 18.14
CA LEU A 943 -1.94 -11.99 17.07
C LEU A 943 -3.23 -12.79 17.26
N ALA A 944 -4.00 -12.93 16.19
CA ALA A 944 -5.21 -13.71 16.08
C ALA A 944 -5.26 -14.45 14.73
N ASP A 945 -6.10 -15.48 14.61
CA ASP A 945 -6.36 -16.22 13.38
C ASP A 945 -7.85 -16.58 13.25
N TYR A 946 -8.24 -17.31 12.20
CA TYR A 946 -9.64 -17.70 11.98
C TYR A 946 -10.28 -18.44 13.19
N ASN A 947 -9.48 -19.13 14.00
CA ASN A 947 -9.93 -19.98 15.09
C ASN A 947 -9.76 -19.32 16.48
N TYR A 948 -8.86 -18.34 16.62
CA TYR A 948 -8.48 -17.75 17.91
C TYR A 948 -8.36 -16.23 17.88
N ASP A 949 -9.21 -15.56 18.67
CA ASP A 949 -8.97 -14.20 19.15
C ASP A 949 -7.66 -14.09 19.93
N HIS A 950 -7.08 -12.88 19.94
CA HIS A 950 -5.85 -12.61 20.68
C HIS A 950 -6.02 -12.82 22.20
N ALA A 951 -5.15 -13.64 22.78
CA ALA A 951 -5.06 -13.88 24.21
C ALA A 951 -3.69 -13.47 24.78
N LYS A 952 -3.68 -12.45 25.65
CA LYS A 952 -2.47 -11.82 26.24
C LYS A 952 -1.52 -12.76 26.99
N HIS A 953 -2.00 -13.91 27.44
CA HIS A 953 -1.19 -14.93 28.14
C HIS A 953 -0.68 -16.05 27.23
N ALA A 954 -1.19 -16.15 25.99
CA ALA A 954 -0.82 -17.22 25.04
C ALA A 954 0.12 -16.73 23.92
N PHE A 955 0.10 -15.43 23.61
CA PHE A 955 1.04 -14.81 22.67
C PHE A 955 2.12 -14.03 23.44
N THR A 956 3.39 -14.28 23.14
CA THR A 956 4.52 -13.51 23.68
C THR A 956 4.83 -12.35 22.71
N PRO A 957 4.76 -11.08 23.16
CA PRO A 957 5.03 -9.95 22.28
C PRO A 957 6.48 -9.93 21.77
N LEU A 958 6.61 -9.99 20.43
CA LEU A 958 7.87 -9.87 19.72
C LEU A 958 8.15 -8.39 19.41
N SER A 959 9.42 -8.03 19.28
CA SER A 959 9.83 -6.68 18.91
C SER A 959 10.97 -6.68 17.90
N ILE A 960 10.84 -5.88 16.84
CA ILE A 960 11.95 -5.52 15.95
C ILE A 960 12.43 -4.12 16.35
N GLN A 961 13.74 -3.95 16.48
CA GLN A 961 14.36 -2.66 16.79
C GLN A 961 15.38 -2.30 15.70
N GLN A 962 15.34 -1.05 15.24
CA GLN A 962 16.26 -0.54 14.23
C GLN A 962 16.78 0.84 14.61
N ARG A 963 18.01 1.12 14.19
CA ARG A 963 18.65 2.44 14.26
C ARG A 963 18.66 3.06 12.86
N VAL A 964 18.09 4.25 12.75
CA VAL A 964 18.09 5.07 11.54
C VAL A 964 19.10 6.20 11.74
N HIS A 965 20.15 6.24 10.92
CA HIS A 965 21.20 7.26 11.01
C HIS A 965 20.88 8.50 10.17
N PRO A 966 21.11 9.72 10.67
CA PRO A 966 20.87 10.95 9.91
C PRO A 966 21.81 11.02 8.71
N ARG A 967 21.29 11.48 7.55
CA ARG A 967 22.17 11.72 6.39
C ARG A 967 23.17 12.82 6.72
N PRO A 968 24.47 12.64 6.42
CA PRO A 968 25.46 13.68 6.69
C PRO A 968 25.18 14.93 5.86
N ALA A 969 25.62 16.08 6.36
CA ALA A 969 25.52 17.35 5.64
C ALA A 969 26.84 18.10 5.68
N ALA A 970 27.07 18.92 4.67
CA ALA A 970 28.27 19.72 4.50
C ALA A 970 27.87 21.12 4.02
N SER A 971 28.47 22.16 4.59
CA SER A 971 28.25 23.54 4.19
C SER A 971 29.55 24.35 4.28
N PHE A 972 29.62 25.47 3.55
CA PHE A 972 30.70 26.44 3.74
C PHE A 972 30.44 27.25 5.01
N LYS A 973 31.47 27.52 5.81
CA LYS A 973 31.35 28.35 7.03
C LYS A 973 30.91 29.79 6.73
N THR A 974 31.25 30.29 5.55
CA THR A 974 30.85 31.61 5.04
C THR A 974 30.27 31.45 3.61
N PRO A 975 29.00 31.04 3.47
CA PRO A 975 28.37 30.88 2.16
C PRO A 975 28.37 32.20 1.39
N GLY A 976 28.59 32.14 0.07
CA GLY A 976 28.60 33.34 -0.79
C GLY A 976 29.83 34.25 -0.68
N LYS A 977 30.76 34.03 0.26
CA LYS A 977 32.03 34.78 0.29
C LYS A 977 32.83 34.51 -0.99
N THR A 978 33.49 35.57 -1.50
CA THR A 978 34.55 35.46 -2.50
C THR A 978 35.92 35.30 -1.83
N TYR A 979 36.67 34.29 -2.25
CA TYR A 979 38.07 34.04 -1.85
C TYR A 979 38.99 34.45 -3.01
N SER A 980 40.11 35.09 -2.71
CA SER A 980 40.95 35.78 -3.70
C SER A 980 42.37 35.23 -3.74
N TYR A 981 42.83 34.81 -4.92
CA TYR A 981 44.15 34.21 -5.12
C TYR A 981 44.94 34.97 -6.20
N CYS A 982 46.24 35.22 -5.97
CA CYS A 982 47.16 35.75 -6.99
C CYS A 982 47.64 34.60 -7.91
N THR A 983 47.78 34.82 -9.22
CA THR A 983 48.34 33.81 -10.16
C THR A 983 49.84 33.54 -9.98
N SER A 984 50.60 34.48 -9.42
CA SER A 984 52.02 34.32 -9.07
C SER A 984 52.17 34.06 -7.58
N PHE A 985 53.08 33.15 -7.21
CA PHE A 985 53.29 32.69 -5.83
C PHE A 985 53.39 33.81 -4.80
N SER A 986 52.38 33.92 -3.95
CA SER A 986 52.47 34.54 -2.62
C SER A 986 52.38 33.44 -1.55
N SER A 987 53.08 33.62 -0.43
CA SER A 987 53.26 32.58 0.60
C SER A 987 52.05 32.37 1.53
N SER A 988 50.89 32.93 1.21
CA SER A 988 49.66 32.90 2.01
C SER A 988 48.50 32.27 1.24
N VAL A 989 48.41 30.94 1.25
CA VAL A 989 47.29 30.21 0.64
C VAL A 989 46.04 30.36 1.49
N GLU A 990 45.06 31.14 1.03
CA GLU A 990 43.77 31.24 1.72
C GLU A 990 43.03 29.89 1.64
N THR A 991 42.55 29.37 2.78
CA THR A 991 41.82 28.09 2.84
C THR A 991 40.31 28.33 2.98
N ILE A 992 39.51 27.45 2.38
CA ILE A 992 38.04 27.57 2.39
C ILE A 992 37.47 26.67 3.51
N PRO A 993 37.05 27.21 4.68
CA PRO A 993 36.48 26.41 5.76
C PRO A 993 35.11 25.83 5.39
N ILE A 994 35.01 24.50 5.46
CA ILE A 994 33.74 23.75 5.41
C ILE A 994 33.43 23.13 6.77
N VAL A 995 32.14 23.06 7.09
CA VAL A 995 31.58 22.51 8.33
C VAL A 995 30.74 21.30 7.97
N LEU A 996 30.97 20.19 8.67
CA LEU A 996 30.42 18.88 8.39
C LEU A 996 29.63 18.35 9.60
N THR A 997 28.51 17.69 9.35
CA THR A 997 27.70 17.02 10.39
C THR A 997 27.42 15.58 10.01
N GLY A 998 27.69 14.65 10.92
CA GLY A 998 27.64 13.19 10.71
C GLY A 998 28.80 12.55 11.47
N THR A 999 29.24 11.36 11.06
CA THR A 999 30.31 10.60 11.73
C THR A 999 31.61 10.61 10.91
N PRO A 1000 32.72 11.19 11.42
CA PRO A 1000 34.01 11.12 10.74
C PRO A 1000 34.60 9.69 10.79
N PRO A 1001 35.45 9.28 9.82
CA PRO A 1001 35.90 10.05 8.66
C PRO A 1001 34.81 10.29 7.60
N PHE A 1002 34.82 11.48 7.01
CA PHE A 1002 33.97 11.82 5.86
C PHE A 1002 34.71 11.67 4.53
N SER A 1003 33.94 11.47 3.45
CA SER A 1003 34.37 11.61 2.06
C SER A 1003 33.45 12.60 1.34
N ILE A 1004 34.02 13.56 0.60
CA ILE A 1004 33.30 14.68 -0.02
C ILE A 1004 33.70 14.84 -1.48
N ASP A 1005 32.70 14.88 -2.36
CA ASP A 1005 32.87 15.33 -3.74
C ASP A 1005 32.54 16.82 -3.82
N TYR A 1006 33.46 17.64 -4.31
CA TYR A 1006 33.24 19.04 -4.63
C TYR A 1006 33.36 19.30 -6.14
N GLU A 1007 32.57 20.25 -6.62
CA GLU A 1007 32.48 20.66 -8.01
C GLU A 1007 33.04 22.09 -8.16
N LEU A 1008 34.05 22.23 -9.03
CA LEU A 1008 34.63 23.51 -9.41
C LEU A 1008 34.24 23.84 -10.85
N ARG A 1009 33.49 24.93 -11.03
CA ARG A 1009 32.97 25.37 -12.33
C ARG A 1009 33.47 26.76 -12.69
N HIS A 1010 34.42 26.81 -13.61
CA HIS A 1010 35.00 28.04 -14.13
C HIS A 1010 34.04 28.80 -15.07
N SER A 1011 34.02 30.13 -15.01
CA SER A 1011 33.23 30.97 -15.92
C SER A 1011 33.60 30.72 -17.38
N GLY A 1012 32.60 30.46 -18.23
CA GLY A 1012 32.81 30.22 -19.67
C GLY A 1012 33.13 28.76 -20.06
N LYS A 1013 33.42 27.87 -19.10
CA LYS A 1013 33.59 26.43 -19.39
C LYS A 1013 32.27 25.66 -19.15
N SER A 1014 31.92 24.80 -20.11
CA SER A 1014 30.66 24.04 -20.11
C SER A 1014 30.69 22.83 -19.17
N GLN A 1015 31.84 22.17 -19.05
CA GLN A 1015 32.07 21.05 -18.13
C GLN A 1015 32.72 21.54 -16.82
N PRO A 1016 32.18 21.17 -15.65
CA PRO A 1016 32.84 21.39 -14.37
C PRO A 1016 33.91 20.31 -14.10
N ARG A 1017 34.85 20.60 -13.19
CA ARG A 1017 35.75 19.58 -12.61
C ARG A 1017 35.17 19.10 -11.28
N ILE A 1018 35.26 17.80 -11.02
CA ILE A 1018 34.85 17.18 -9.75
C ILE A 1018 36.10 16.59 -9.09
N HIS A 1019 36.26 16.83 -7.80
CA HIS A 1019 37.35 16.29 -7.00
C HIS A 1019 36.77 15.65 -5.73
N THR A 1020 37.28 14.47 -5.37
CA THR A 1020 36.92 13.76 -4.14
C THR A 1020 38.01 13.94 -3.09
N ILE A 1021 37.63 14.25 -1.86
CA ILE A 1021 38.50 14.23 -0.68
C ILE A 1021 38.00 13.15 0.27
N SER A 1022 38.88 12.24 0.69
CA SER A 1022 38.58 11.15 1.63
C SER A 1022 39.32 11.32 2.96
N ASP A 1023 38.97 10.49 3.94
CA ASP A 1023 39.57 10.45 5.29
C ASP A 1023 39.54 11.79 6.06
N ILE A 1024 38.44 12.55 5.93
CA ILE A 1024 38.25 13.79 6.69
C ILE A 1024 37.82 13.44 8.12
N ARG A 1025 38.78 13.26 9.03
CA ARG A 1025 38.57 12.85 10.43
C ARG A 1025 38.00 13.93 11.36
N SER A 1026 37.46 15.02 10.82
CA SER A 1026 37.07 16.22 11.57
C SER A 1026 35.80 16.86 11.01
N ASN A 1027 34.92 17.34 11.90
CA ASN A 1027 33.71 18.09 11.53
C ASN A 1027 33.99 19.52 11.01
N ASN A 1028 35.25 19.97 11.05
CA ASN A 1028 35.71 21.19 10.39
C ASN A 1028 36.89 20.83 9.48
N TYR A 1029 36.85 21.26 8.21
CA TYR A 1029 37.92 21.00 7.25
C TYR A 1029 38.30 22.28 6.50
N ALA A 1030 39.60 22.47 6.27
CA ALA A 1030 40.16 23.63 5.58
C ALA A 1030 40.47 23.23 4.12
N LEU A 1031 39.50 23.43 3.23
CA LEU A 1031 39.61 23.04 1.83
C LEU A 1031 40.68 23.89 1.13
N GLN A 1032 41.69 23.21 0.58
CA GLN A 1032 42.70 23.76 -0.31
C GLN A 1032 42.36 23.38 -1.75
N ILE A 1033 42.42 24.36 -2.66
CA ILE A 1033 42.17 24.15 -4.09
C ILE A 1033 43.53 23.91 -4.78
N PRO A 1034 43.70 22.84 -5.58
CA PRO A 1034 44.95 22.60 -6.29
C PRO A 1034 45.34 23.74 -7.23
N ALA A 1035 46.62 24.11 -7.26
CA ALA A 1035 47.12 25.20 -8.11
C ALA A 1035 46.89 24.96 -9.62
N SER A 1036 46.76 23.70 -10.05
CA SER A 1036 46.38 23.28 -11.41
C SER A 1036 44.99 23.73 -11.86
N ASP A 1037 44.14 24.11 -10.89
CA ASP A 1037 42.72 24.41 -11.08
C ASP A 1037 42.39 25.88 -10.80
N LEU A 1038 43.34 26.64 -10.24
CA LEU A 1038 43.26 28.09 -10.04
C LEU A 1038 43.55 28.86 -11.34
N GLN A 1039 42.57 28.87 -12.24
CA GLN A 1039 42.65 29.58 -13.52
C GLN A 1039 42.07 30.99 -13.42
N ALA A 1040 42.78 31.98 -14.00
CA ALA A 1040 42.45 33.40 -13.93
C ALA A 1040 40.99 33.70 -14.34
N GLY A 1041 40.30 34.50 -13.54
CA GLY A 1041 38.85 34.75 -13.66
C GLY A 1041 38.04 34.20 -12.49
N THR A 1042 36.72 34.05 -12.67
CA THR A 1042 35.80 33.63 -11.60
C THR A 1042 35.43 32.15 -11.72
N SER A 1043 35.53 31.41 -10.62
CA SER A 1043 35.07 30.01 -10.54
C SER A 1043 34.07 29.85 -9.40
N ALA A 1044 32.96 29.17 -9.67
CA ALA A 1044 32.00 28.77 -8.65
C ALA A 1044 32.42 27.44 -8.04
N LEU A 1045 32.49 27.37 -6.71
CA LEU A 1045 32.75 26.16 -5.95
C LEU A 1045 31.46 25.73 -5.24
N SER A 1046 31.04 24.49 -5.46
CA SER A 1046 29.85 23.89 -4.83
C SER A 1046 30.13 22.48 -4.32
N LEU A 1047 29.63 22.16 -3.14
CA LEU A 1047 29.69 20.79 -2.60
C LEU A 1047 28.63 19.93 -3.30
N ARG A 1048 28.97 18.68 -3.66
CA ARG A 1048 28.14 17.85 -4.56
C ARG A 1048 27.65 16.57 -3.90
N LYS A 1049 28.48 15.93 -3.10
CA LYS A 1049 28.16 14.71 -2.33
C LYS A 1049 28.95 14.71 -1.04
N ILE A 1050 28.35 14.21 0.04
CA ILE A 1050 29.06 13.79 1.25
C ILE A 1050 28.64 12.37 1.63
N THR A 1051 29.61 11.56 2.01
CA THR A 1051 29.45 10.23 2.62
C THR A 1051 30.18 10.22 3.98
N ASP A 1052 29.61 9.60 5.00
CA ASP A 1052 30.22 9.50 6.34
C ASP A 1052 30.73 8.09 6.66
N ALA A 1053 31.32 7.90 7.85
CA ALA A 1053 31.89 6.63 8.29
C ALA A 1053 30.88 5.46 8.43
N ARG A 1054 29.57 5.75 8.42
CA ARG A 1054 28.49 4.75 8.44
C ARG A 1054 28.01 4.39 7.03
N GLY A 1055 28.64 4.94 5.99
CA GLY A 1055 28.21 4.79 4.60
C GLY A 1055 27.09 5.75 4.17
N CYS A 1056 26.44 6.41 5.13
CA CYS A 1056 25.31 7.30 4.88
C CYS A 1056 25.72 8.42 3.93
N THR A 1057 24.91 8.62 2.89
CA THR A 1057 25.27 9.47 1.75
C THR A 1057 24.20 10.52 1.48
N ARG A 1058 24.62 11.79 1.34
CA ARG A 1058 23.78 12.90 0.89
C ARG A 1058 24.34 13.50 -0.40
N THR A 1059 23.56 13.49 -1.46
CA THR A 1059 23.78 14.34 -2.63
C THR A 1059 23.24 15.74 -2.34
N LEU A 1060 24.00 16.76 -2.72
CA LEU A 1060 23.64 18.16 -2.51
C LEU A 1060 23.18 18.78 -3.84
N PRO A 1061 22.07 19.56 -3.86
CA PRO A 1061 21.58 20.17 -5.08
C PRO A 1061 22.53 21.29 -5.54
N SER A 1062 22.78 21.36 -6.86
CA SER A 1062 23.66 22.36 -7.50
C SER A 1062 23.22 23.83 -7.34
N THR A 1063 22.12 24.08 -6.62
CA THR A 1063 21.52 25.39 -6.32
C THR A 1063 21.76 25.86 -4.88
N GLU A 1064 22.30 25.01 -4.00
CA GLU A 1064 22.68 25.38 -2.63
C GLU A 1064 23.93 26.30 -2.60
N PRO A 1065 24.21 27.00 -1.48
CA PRO A 1065 25.10 28.16 -1.50
C PRO A 1065 26.55 27.84 -1.88
N ARG A 1066 26.92 28.28 -3.08
CA ARG A 1066 28.29 28.27 -3.61
C ARG A 1066 29.21 29.28 -2.90
N VAL A 1067 30.50 28.97 -2.88
CA VAL A 1067 31.59 29.93 -2.67
C VAL A 1067 32.09 30.42 -4.03
N GLN A 1068 32.53 31.68 -4.11
CA GLN A 1068 33.19 32.20 -5.30
C GLN A 1068 34.71 32.20 -5.09
N ILE A 1069 35.44 31.76 -6.10
CA ILE A 1069 36.90 31.85 -6.17
C ILE A 1069 37.21 32.85 -7.28
N SER A 1070 37.87 33.95 -6.93
CA SER A 1070 38.38 34.94 -7.88
C SER A 1070 39.90 34.80 -7.96
N VAL A 1071 40.39 34.31 -9.09
CA VAL A 1071 41.83 34.22 -9.34
C VAL A 1071 42.23 35.46 -10.13
N HIS A 1072 42.91 36.38 -9.43
CA HIS A 1072 43.38 37.65 -9.99
C HIS A 1072 44.78 37.47 -10.56
N ALA A 1073 45.04 38.04 -11.73
CA ALA A 1073 46.40 38.20 -12.20
C ALA A 1073 47.12 39.20 -11.29
N ALA A 1074 48.36 38.90 -10.89
CA ALA A 1074 49.19 39.89 -10.20
C ALA A 1074 49.39 41.12 -11.12
N PRO A 1075 49.34 42.35 -10.58
CA PRO A 1075 49.36 43.54 -11.40
C PRO A 1075 50.71 43.68 -12.10
N SER A 1076 50.67 44.00 -13.39
CA SER A 1076 51.87 44.17 -14.21
C SER A 1076 51.85 45.56 -14.84
N ILE A 1077 52.99 46.24 -14.74
CA ILE A 1077 53.26 47.45 -15.51
C ILE A 1077 54.13 47.07 -16.71
N THR A 1078 53.63 47.36 -17.90
CA THR A 1078 54.37 47.25 -19.15
C THR A 1078 54.40 48.60 -19.84
N PRO A 1079 55.46 48.98 -20.56
CA PRO A 1079 55.34 50.06 -21.54
C PRO A 1079 54.25 49.67 -22.54
N LEU A 1080 53.38 50.62 -22.94
CA LEU A 1080 52.37 50.38 -23.98
C LEU A 1080 53.01 50.07 -25.34
N ASP A 1081 54.29 50.37 -25.50
CA ASP A 1081 55.07 50.10 -26.70
C ASP A 1081 56.44 49.50 -26.31
N PRO A 1082 56.52 48.18 -26.04
CA PRO A 1082 57.69 47.54 -25.42
C PRO A 1082 58.90 47.38 -26.33
N ASN A 1083 58.71 47.44 -27.65
CA ASN A 1083 59.81 47.46 -28.61
C ASN A 1083 60.31 48.89 -28.87
N LYS A 1084 59.48 49.90 -28.56
CA LYS A 1084 59.80 51.30 -28.72
C LYS A 1084 60.53 51.83 -27.49
N ASN A 1085 61.82 51.51 -27.40
CA ASN A 1085 62.76 52.28 -26.58
C ASN A 1085 62.94 53.73 -27.10
N ASP A 1086 62.09 54.25 -27.99
CA ASP A 1086 62.45 55.21 -29.04
C ASP A 1086 61.20 55.97 -29.59
N TYR A 1087 60.65 56.88 -28.80
CA TYR A 1087 59.38 57.62 -28.96
C TYR A 1087 59.43 58.92 -29.82
N CYS A 1088 58.50 59.20 -30.73
CA CYS A 1088 58.57 60.45 -31.51
C CYS A 1088 58.36 61.71 -30.64
N VAL A 1089 58.85 62.90 -31.01
CA VAL A 1089 58.55 64.12 -30.22
C VAL A 1089 57.06 64.43 -30.26
N GLY A 1090 56.43 64.65 -29.10
CA GLY A 1090 54.97 64.71 -28.96
C GLY A 1090 54.31 63.37 -28.61
N ASP A 1091 55.04 62.26 -28.67
CA ASP A 1091 54.59 60.99 -28.10
C ASP A 1091 54.36 61.11 -26.59
N ARG A 1092 53.66 60.12 -26.05
CA ARG A 1092 53.38 60.01 -24.62
C ARG A 1092 54.02 58.74 -24.12
N LEU A 1093 54.98 58.88 -23.20
CA LEU A 1093 55.47 57.77 -22.39
C LEU A 1093 54.28 57.22 -21.61
N SER A 1094 53.77 56.09 -22.10
CA SER A 1094 52.52 55.49 -21.66
C SER A 1094 52.85 54.09 -21.21
N PHE A 1095 52.46 53.75 -19.99
CA PHE A 1095 52.63 52.44 -19.42
C PHE A 1095 51.25 51.86 -19.13
N SER A 1096 51.00 50.66 -19.69
CA SER A 1096 49.80 49.89 -19.38
C SER A 1096 49.90 49.39 -17.95
N LEU A 1097 48.87 49.64 -17.15
CA LEU A 1097 48.72 49.11 -15.81
C LEU A 1097 47.67 48.00 -15.89
N SER A 1098 48.13 46.76 -15.94
CA SER A 1098 47.27 45.59 -15.86
C SER A 1098 46.97 45.28 -14.38
N GLY A 1099 45.70 45.09 -14.05
CA GLY A 1099 45.17 45.09 -12.67
C GLY A 1099 44.01 46.08 -12.55
N THR A 1100 43.70 46.55 -11.34
CA THR A 1100 42.57 47.46 -11.08
C THR A 1100 43.00 48.80 -10.46
N ALA A 1101 42.44 49.90 -10.95
CA ALA A 1101 42.73 51.25 -10.43
C ALA A 1101 41.98 51.54 -9.12
N PRO A 1102 42.51 52.38 -8.20
CA PRO A 1102 43.78 53.10 -8.28
C PRO A 1102 45.03 52.23 -8.10
N PHE A 1103 46.00 52.42 -8.98
CA PHE A 1103 47.34 51.83 -8.89
C PHE A 1103 48.31 52.74 -8.16
N THR A 1104 49.31 52.16 -7.51
CA THR A 1104 50.48 52.88 -6.98
C THR A 1104 51.72 52.47 -7.76
N ILE A 1105 52.41 53.44 -8.36
CA ILE A 1105 53.58 53.25 -9.23
C ILE A 1105 54.80 53.96 -8.62
N TYR A 1106 55.93 53.25 -8.59
CA TYR A 1106 57.20 53.76 -8.09
C TYR A 1106 58.18 53.87 -9.29
N TYR A 1107 58.80 55.04 -9.49
CA TYR A 1107 59.54 55.34 -10.73
C TYR A 1107 60.69 56.34 -10.56
N THR A 1108 61.56 56.49 -11.57
CA THR A 1108 62.59 57.54 -11.61
C THR A 1108 62.70 58.22 -12.99
N PHE A 1109 63.13 59.49 -13.02
CA PHE A 1109 63.51 60.19 -14.26
C PHE A 1109 64.85 60.88 -14.05
N ASN A 1110 65.82 60.64 -14.95
CA ASN A 1110 67.22 61.02 -14.77
C ASN A 1110 67.73 60.74 -13.33
N ASN A 1111 67.49 59.51 -12.85
CA ASN A 1111 67.85 58.99 -11.52
C ASN A 1111 67.17 59.62 -10.28
N VAL A 1112 66.19 60.51 -10.43
CA VAL A 1112 65.43 61.05 -9.28
C VAL A 1112 64.18 60.21 -9.01
N ALA A 1113 64.13 59.54 -7.86
CA ALA A 1113 63.04 58.65 -7.46
C ALA A 1113 61.75 59.40 -7.05
N ARG A 1114 60.58 58.86 -7.44
CA ARG A 1114 59.24 59.40 -7.22
C ARG A 1114 58.21 58.28 -7.02
N LYS A 1115 57.08 58.64 -6.41
CA LYS A 1115 55.86 57.79 -6.32
C LYS A 1115 54.68 58.54 -6.96
N ALA A 1116 53.84 57.83 -7.70
CA ALA A 1116 52.61 58.36 -8.26
C ALA A 1116 51.44 57.41 -8.00
N SER A 1117 50.28 57.98 -7.67
CA SER A 1117 49.01 57.26 -7.71
C SER A 1117 48.36 57.46 -9.08
N SER A 1118 47.80 56.41 -9.66
CA SER A 1118 47.06 56.46 -10.92
C SER A 1118 45.68 55.85 -10.74
N THR A 1119 44.65 56.70 -10.77
CA THR A 1119 43.24 56.29 -10.88
C THR A 1119 42.88 55.77 -12.29
N SER A 1120 43.85 55.71 -13.20
CA SER A 1120 43.74 55.19 -14.56
C SER A 1120 44.55 53.91 -14.73
N THR A 1121 44.07 52.97 -15.55
CA THR A 1121 44.83 51.81 -16.07
C THR A 1121 45.95 52.17 -17.05
N THR A 1122 46.19 53.46 -17.28
CA THR A 1122 47.34 53.96 -18.03
C THR A 1122 48.10 54.98 -17.21
N PHE A 1123 49.34 54.67 -16.84
CA PHE A 1123 50.28 55.66 -16.31
C PHE A 1123 50.89 56.40 -17.50
N ARG A 1124 50.41 57.62 -17.76
CA ARG A 1124 50.77 58.42 -18.92
C ARG A 1124 51.53 59.69 -18.53
N ARG A 1125 52.59 60.01 -19.25
CA ARG A 1125 53.37 61.24 -19.15
C ARG A 1125 53.77 61.72 -20.55
N LEU A 1126 53.49 62.99 -20.88
CA LEU A 1126 53.84 63.57 -22.20
C LEU A 1126 55.37 63.72 -22.35
N ALA A 1127 55.92 63.24 -23.46
CA ALA A 1127 57.34 63.41 -23.80
C ALA A 1127 57.57 64.78 -24.45
N GLU A 1128 57.60 65.83 -23.61
CA GLU A 1128 57.84 67.21 -24.05
C GLU A 1128 59.24 67.43 -24.68
N LYS A 1129 60.20 66.54 -24.38
CA LYS A 1129 61.63 66.65 -24.75
C LYS A 1129 62.30 65.27 -24.77
N ALA A 1130 63.40 65.14 -25.51
CA ALA A 1130 64.31 63.99 -25.44
C ALA A 1130 64.94 63.82 -24.05
N GLY A 1131 65.03 62.58 -23.56
CA GLY A 1131 65.55 62.23 -22.23
C GLY A 1131 65.34 60.74 -21.88
N THR A 1132 65.59 60.33 -20.63
CA THR A 1132 65.53 58.92 -20.20
C THR A 1132 64.79 58.72 -18.87
N PHE A 1133 63.93 57.71 -18.83
CA PHE A 1133 62.91 57.45 -17.79
C PHE A 1133 62.95 55.99 -17.35
N THR A 1134 62.63 55.65 -16.07
CA THR A 1134 62.62 54.26 -15.55
C THR A 1134 61.53 53.98 -14.49
N ILE A 1135 61.18 52.71 -14.24
CA ILE A 1135 60.14 52.26 -13.26
C ILE A 1135 60.67 51.14 -12.34
N THR A 1136 60.22 51.06 -11.08
CA THR A 1136 60.71 50.11 -10.06
C THR A 1136 59.68 49.16 -9.41
N ALA A 1137 58.40 49.53 -9.26
CA ALA A 1137 57.38 48.65 -8.67
C ALA A 1137 55.92 49.09 -8.96
N ILE A 1138 54.97 48.17 -8.83
CA ILE A 1138 53.52 48.40 -8.94
C ILE A 1138 52.69 47.64 -7.89
N GLN A 1139 51.58 48.25 -7.48
CA GLN A 1139 50.49 47.66 -6.71
C GLN A 1139 49.14 48.18 -7.25
N ASP A 1140 48.07 47.38 -7.19
CA ASP A 1140 46.72 47.73 -7.64
C ASP A 1140 45.70 47.78 -6.47
N SER A 1141 44.42 48.05 -6.76
CA SER A 1141 43.38 48.26 -5.74
C SER A 1141 42.49 47.05 -5.46
N ALA A 1142 42.29 46.15 -6.43
CA ALA A 1142 41.39 45.00 -6.27
C ALA A 1142 42.10 43.76 -5.70
N SER A 1143 43.44 43.78 -5.67
CA SER A 1143 44.25 42.72 -5.08
C SER A 1143 45.20 43.27 -4.02
N SER A 1144 45.66 42.39 -3.13
CA SER A 1144 46.80 42.64 -2.25
C SER A 1144 48.15 42.21 -2.89
N CYS A 1145 48.15 41.84 -4.17
CA CYS A 1145 49.34 41.36 -4.87
C CYS A 1145 50.26 42.55 -5.23
N LYS A 1146 51.43 42.65 -4.58
CA LYS A 1146 52.50 43.61 -4.96
C LYS A 1146 53.45 42.96 -5.98
N ALA A 1147 53.88 43.71 -7.00
CA ALA A 1147 54.83 43.26 -8.00
C ALA A 1147 56.02 44.23 -8.18
N ASP A 1148 57.23 43.69 -8.25
CA ASP A 1148 58.50 44.42 -8.41
C ASP A 1148 58.98 44.33 -9.88
N VAL A 1149 59.42 45.45 -10.48
CA VAL A 1149 59.55 45.60 -11.96
C VAL A 1149 60.73 46.52 -12.34
N ASN A 1150 61.26 46.45 -13.57
CA ASN A 1150 62.38 47.30 -14.06
C ASN A 1150 62.25 47.61 -15.58
N LEU A 1151 62.21 48.89 -16.00
CA LEU A 1151 61.86 49.35 -17.39
C LEU A 1151 62.57 50.69 -17.79
N SER A 1152 62.75 51.03 -19.10
CA SER A 1152 63.43 52.28 -19.60
C SER A 1152 63.09 52.81 -21.06
N ALA A 1153 63.45 54.06 -21.51
CA ALA A 1153 63.07 54.69 -22.85
C ALA A 1153 63.88 55.94 -23.47
N LYS A 1154 63.76 56.29 -24.81
CA LYS A 1154 64.42 57.34 -25.74
C LYS A 1154 63.51 57.90 -26.94
N ILE A 1155 63.93 58.54 -28.10
CA ILE A 1155 63.07 59.41 -29.08
C ILE A 1155 63.31 59.62 -30.69
N HIS A 1156 62.30 59.94 -31.62
CA HIS A 1156 62.27 60.01 -33.21
C HIS A 1156 61.27 60.97 -34.11
N GLY A 1157 61.08 60.84 -35.49
CA GLY A 1157 60.27 61.68 -36.55
C GLY A 1157 59.64 61.08 -37.93
N LEU A 1158 58.98 61.83 -38.93
CA LEU A 1158 57.69 61.52 -39.78
C LEU A 1158 57.53 61.74 -41.42
N PRO A 1159 56.50 61.16 -42.20
CA PRO A 1159 56.25 61.15 -43.75
C PRO A 1159 54.85 61.50 -44.54
N SER A 1160 54.53 61.09 -45.84
CA SER A 1160 53.28 61.42 -46.73
C SER A 1160 52.80 60.50 -47.99
N ALA A 1161 51.53 60.51 -48.57
CA ALA A 1161 51.00 59.58 -49.69
C ALA A 1161 49.67 59.90 -50.56
N ARG A 1162 49.22 59.07 -51.60
CA ARG A 1162 48.07 59.26 -52.61
C ARG A 1162 47.37 57.98 -53.29
N VAL A 1163 46.25 58.04 -54.11
CA VAL A 1163 45.41 56.87 -54.67
C VAL A 1163 44.69 57.04 -56.06
N ALA A 1164 44.48 55.96 -56.84
CA ALA A 1164 43.50 55.76 -57.96
C ALA A 1164 43.27 56.92 -58.95
N ASN A 1165 44.26 57.78 -59.14
CA ASN A 1165 44.13 59.11 -59.74
C ASN A 1165 42.98 59.99 -59.16
N GLY A 1166 42.37 59.59 -58.04
CA GLY A 1166 41.36 60.32 -57.25
C GLY A 1166 39.85 60.05 -57.53
N ARG A 1167 39.39 58.85 -57.93
CA ARG A 1167 37.97 58.58 -58.39
C ARG A 1167 37.31 57.30 -57.74
N ALA A 1168 36.10 56.80 -58.14
CA ALA A 1168 35.23 55.88 -57.31
C ALA A 1168 34.12 54.98 -58.00
N GLU A 1169 33.67 53.81 -57.41
CA GLU A 1169 32.64 52.82 -57.93
C GLU A 1169 31.80 51.92 -56.88
N GLU A 1170 31.06 50.82 -57.26
CA GLU A 1170 29.97 50.06 -56.51
C GLU A 1170 29.64 48.56 -57.00
N GLN A 1171 29.04 47.61 -56.19
CA GLN A 1171 28.76 46.14 -56.49
C GLN A 1171 27.84 45.37 -55.43
N ASP A 1172 27.42 44.06 -55.64
CA ASP A 1172 26.91 43.00 -54.67
C ASP A 1172 27.00 41.48 -55.17
N ILE A 1173 26.93 40.41 -54.31
CA ILE A 1173 27.05 38.91 -54.59
C ILE A 1173 26.28 37.96 -53.61
N HIS A 1174 26.36 36.61 -53.79
CA HIS A 1174 26.00 35.55 -52.79
C HIS A 1174 27.21 35.15 -51.89
N GLU A 1175 27.16 34.03 -51.14
CA GLU A 1175 28.26 33.54 -50.28
C GLU A 1175 29.49 33.01 -51.11
N GLY A 1176 30.11 33.89 -51.92
CA GLY A 1176 31.36 33.74 -52.71
C GLY A 1176 31.46 34.56 -54.05
N GLY A 1177 32.54 35.33 -54.32
CA GLY A 1177 32.79 36.12 -55.56
C GLY A 1177 34.02 37.07 -55.53
N SER A 1178 34.46 37.72 -56.64
CA SER A 1178 35.64 38.65 -56.63
C SER A 1178 35.93 39.68 -57.81
N ALA A 1179 36.71 40.80 -57.59
CA ALA A 1179 37.06 42.01 -58.44
C ALA A 1179 38.50 42.68 -58.22
N ASP A 1180 38.86 43.96 -58.62
CA ASP A 1180 40.26 44.59 -58.76
C ASP A 1180 40.50 46.16 -58.55
N ILE A 1181 41.68 46.73 -58.07
CA ILE A 1181 42.03 48.23 -57.90
C ILE A 1181 43.57 48.72 -57.81
N GLU A 1182 43.96 50.02 -57.51
CA GLU A 1182 45.34 50.69 -57.64
C GLU A 1182 45.76 51.96 -56.75
N PHE A 1183 47.06 52.17 -56.31
CA PHE A 1183 47.55 53.08 -55.17
C PHE A 1183 49.04 53.70 -55.19
N SER A 1184 49.51 54.65 -54.30
CA SER A 1184 50.88 55.38 -54.29
C SER A 1184 51.41 56.21 -53.01
N PHE A 1185 52.74 56.54 -52.78
CA PHE A 1185 53.38 56.95 -51.43
C PHE A 1185 54.81 57.68 -51.36
N GLY A 1186 55.31 58.22 -50.19
CA GLY A 1186 56.70 58.80 -49.91
C GLY A 1186 57.13 59.34 -48.46
N GLY A 1187 58.44 59.46 -48.10
CA GLY A 1187 58.99 59.73 -46.72
C GLY A 1187 60.50 59.34 -46.52
N GLU A 1188 61.05 59.08 -45.30
CA GLU A 1188 62.39 58.43 -45.12
C GLU A 1188 62.27 56.89 -45.19
N GLY A 1189 62.49 56.32 -46.39
CA GLY A 1189 62.02 54.98 -46.75
C GLY A 1189 62.58 53.77 -45.97
N PRO A 1190 61.92 52.60 -46.11
CA PRO A 1190 60.86 52.27 -47.07
C PRO A 1190 59.45 52.68 -46.62
N TRP A 1191 58.43 52.49 -47.49
CA TRP A 1191 57.07 53.00 -47.25
C TRP A 1191 56.02 51.92 -47.04
N GLU A 1192 55.23 52.12 -45.98
CA GLU A 1192 54.03 51.37 -45.63
C GLU A 1192 52.81 52.31 -45.80
N PHE A 1193 51.77 51.87 -46.53
CA PHE A 1193 50.56 52.65 -46.79
C PHE A 1193 49.31 51.78 -46.66
N VAL A 1194 48.11 52.36 -46.58
CA VAL A 1194 46.87 51.58 -46.31
C VAL A 1194 45.67 52.08 -47.08
N TRP A 1195 44.84 51.15 -47.58
CA TRP A 1195 43.53 51.36 -48.23
C TRP A 1195 42.36 50.64 -47.53
N ALA A 1196 41.11 51.05 -47.82
CA ALA A 1196 39.97 50.95 -46.89
C ALA A 1196 38.57 50.76 -47.51
N ARG A 1197 38.05 49.54 -47.49
CA ARG A 1197 36.76 49.02 -47.98
C ARG A 1197 35.55 49.37 -47.07
N SER A 1198 34.44 50.03 -47.47
CA SER A 1198 33.28 50.42 -46.59
C SER A 1198 31.79 50.12 -47.00
N THR A 1199 30.87 49.72 -46.10
CA THR A 1199 29.49 49.22 -46.42
C THR A 1199 28.60 50.12 -47.32
N LEU A 1200 27.61 49.55 -48.00
CA LEU A 1200 26.64 50.26 -48.87
C LEU A 1200 25.87 51.35 -48.11
N GLY A 1201 26.26 52.61 -48.29
CA GLY A 1201 25.68 53.76 -47.59
C GLY A 1201 24.42 54.31 -48.29
N LYS A 1202 23.23 54.05 -47.75
CA LYS A 1202 21.99 54.63 -48.31
C LYS A 1202 21.94 56.15 -48.13
N GLY A 1203 21.88 56.88 -49.24
CA GLY A 1203 21.52 58.31 -49.28
C GLY A 1203 22.65 59.29 -48.97
N GLY A 1204 23.77 59.20 -49.70
CA GLY A 1204 24.81 60.24 -49.71
C GLY A 1204 25.72 60.31 -48.47
N LYS A 1205 25.56 59.42 -47.50
CA LYS A 1205 26.45 59.26 -46.35
C LYS A 1205 27.59 58.30 -46.69
N GLN A 1206 28.80 58.56 -46.19
CA GLN A 1206 29.91 57.61 -46.34
C GLN A 1206 29.59 56.27 -45.66
N GLY A 1207 30.04 55.17 -46.28
CA GLY A 1207 29.91 53.81 -45.75
C GLY A 1207 30.78 53.58 -44.52
N LYS A 1208 30.46 52.56 -43.71
CA LYS A 1208 31.29 52.15 -42.57
C LYS A 1208 32.36 51.19 -43.04
N VAL A 1209 33.63 51.47 -42.76
CA VAL A 1209 34.75 50.62 -43.20
C VAL A 1209 34.63 49.17 -42.63
N VAL A 1210 34.79 48.19 -43.52
CA VAL A 1210 34.57 46.72 -43.39
C VAL A 1210 35.87 45.93 -43.58
N GLU A 1211 36.72 46.32 -44.53
CA GLU A 1211 38.08 45.79 -44.72
C GLU A 1211 39.04 46.97 -44.83
N MET A 1212 40.26 46.83 -44.35
CA MET A 1212 41.37 47.73 -44.68
C MET A 1212 42.61 46.88 -44.87
N LYS A 1213 43.27 46.98 -46.03
CA LYS A 1213 44.60 46.39 -46.18
C LYS A 1213 45.68 47.45 -46.22
N SER A 1214 46.66 47.20 -45.37
CA SER A 1214 47.97 47.82 -45.42
C SER A 1214 48.82 47.07 -46.43
N GLU A 1215 49.65 47.81 -47.15
CA GLU A 1215 50.46 47.36 -48.26
C GLU A 1215 51.85 48.03 -48.18
N PHE A 1216 52.83 47.42 -48.83
CA PHE A 1216 54.23 47.85 -48.77
C PHE A 1216 54.78 48.14 -50.16
N SER A 1217 55.64 49.15 -50.26
CA SER A 1217 56.37 49.40 -51.49
C SER A 1217 57.74 50.04 -51.23
N GLU A 1218 58.75 49.44 -51.84
CA GLU A 1218 60.08 50.04 -52.00
C GLU A 1218 60.08 51.03 -53.18
N GLU A 1219 59.14 50.86 -54.12
CA GLU A 1219 58.83 51.79 -55.19
C GLU A 1219 57.75 52.81 -54.76
N ARG A 1220 56.95 53.33 -55.71
CA ARG A 1220 55.99 54.44 -55.48
C ARG A 1220 54.54 54.17 -55.99
N VAL A 1221 54.20 52.94 -56.44
CA VAL A 1221 52.88 52.55 -57.05
C VAL A 1221 52.49 51.06 -56.74
N TRP A 1222 51.19 50.67 -56.69
CA TRP A 1222 50.71 49.30 -56.31
C TRP A 1222 49.24 48.91 -56.75
N ARG A 1223 48.79 47.61 -56.77
CA ARG A 1223 47.43 47.09 -57.22
C ARG A 1223 46.81 45.86 -56.49
N LEU A 1224 45.45 45.66 -56.54
CA LEU A 1224 44.59 44.77 -55.68
C LEU A 1224 43.61 43.80 -56.42
N LYS A 1225 43.14 42.71 -55.72
CA LYS A 1225 41.84 42.00 -55.91
C LYS A 1225 40.90 41.91 -54.66
N ALA A 1226 39.57 41.79 -54.86
CA ALA A 1226 38.47 42.10 -53.92
C ALA A 1226 37.37 41.00 -53.87
N GLY A 1227 36.58 40.78 -52.80
CA GLY A 1227 35.55 39.70 -52.79
C GLY A 1227 34.44 39.67 -51.71
N GLU A 1228 34.29 40.72 -50.89
CA GLU A 1228 33.27 40.85 -49.83
C GLU A 1228 32.87 42.34 -49.65
N GLU A 1229 31.96 42.70 -48.73
CA GLU A 1229 31.30 44.02 -48.72
C GLU A 1229 32.22 45.22 -48.45
N GLY A 1230 32.49 46.12 -49.41
CA GLY A 1230 32.68 47.57 -49.13
C GLY A 1230 33.44 48.52 -50.14
N VAL A 1231 33.18 49.81 -50.06
CA VAL A 1231 33.81 51.02 -50.63
C VAL A 1231 35.32 51.26 -50.25
N TYR A 1232 36.31 50.67 -50.97
CA TYR A 1232 37.82 50.74 -50.97
C TYR A 1232 38.67 52.07 -51.18
N GLU A 1233 39.03 52.87 -50.16
CA GLU A 1233 39.83 54.14 -50.24
C GLU A 1233 41.15 54.22 -49.43
N ALA A 1234 42.20 54.97 -49.84
CA ALA A 1234 43.47 55.05 -49.06
C ALA A 1234 43.65 56.25 -48.12
N VAL A 1235 44.47 56.05 -47.07
CA VAL A 1235 44.22 56.70 -45.76
C VAL A 1235 45.45 56.93 -44.82
N ARG A 1236 46.57 56.20 -44.95
CA ARG A 1236 47.79 56.28 -44.08
C ARG A 1236 49.08 56.18 -44.88
N VAL A 1237 50.17 56.71 -44.31
CA VAL A 1237 51.55 56.41 -44.72
C VAL A 1237 52.55 56.48 -43.57
N ARG A 1238 53.51 55.57 -43.59
CA ARG A 1238 54.58 55.44 -42.60
C ARG A 1238 55.93 55.25 -43.27
N ASP A 1239 56.98 55.67 -42.57
CA ASP A 1239 58.37 55.55 -42.98
C ASP A 1239 59.20 54.81 -41.91
N ARG A 1240 60.53 54.90 -41.99
CA ARG A 1240 61.45 54.16 -41.13
C ARG A 1240 61.22 54.35 -39.63
N TYR A 1241 60.77 55.52 -39.16
CA TYR A 1241 60.69 55.81 -37.72
C TYR A 1241 59.32 56.28 -37.22
N CYS A 1242 58.60 57.15 -37.93
CA CYS A 1242 57.25 57.58 -37.52
C CYS A 1242 56.29 57.69 -38.73
N GLU A 1243 55.11 58.29 -38.54
CA GLU A 1243 53.93 58.08 -39.39
C GLU A 1243 53.08 59.35 -39.52
N VAL A 1244 52.41 59.52 -40.67
CA VAL A 1244 51.34 60.51 -40.82
C VAL A 1244 50.07 59.84 -41.37
N LYS A 1245 48.92 60.24 -40.84
CA LYS A 1245 47.60 59.65 -41.10
C LYS A 1245 46.57 60.76 -41.22
N ARG A 1246 45.59 60.61 -42.11
CA ARG A 1246 44.53 61.61 -42.29
C ARG A 1246 43.56 61.58 -41.11
N GLU A 1247 43.36 62.72 -40.43
CA GLU A 1247 42.33 62.82 -39.39
C GLU A 1247 40.95 62.45 -39.96
N GLY A 1248 40.19 61.64 -39.21
CA GLY A 1248 38.86 61.17 -39.60
C GLY A 1248 38.78 59.82 -40.30
N VAL A 1249 39.89 59.11 -40.58
CA VAL A 1249 39.83 57.75 -41.17
C VAL A 1249 40.68 56.72 -40.41
N GLU A 1250 40.02 55.71 -39.83
CA GLU A 1250 40.64 54.73 -38.94
C GLU A 1250 41.08 53.46 -39.65
N ILE A 1251 42.33 53.45 -40.12
CA ILE A 1251 43.06 52.23 -40.54
C ILE A 1251 42.86 51.10 -39.53
N SER A 1252 42.26 49.98 -39.96
CA SER A 1252 42.54 48.67 -39.38
C SER A 1252 43.70 48.02 -40.13
N ALA A 1253 44.61 47.37 -39.40
CA ALA A 1253 45.92 46.98 -39.89
C ALA A 1253 45.98 45.51 -40.37
N GLU A 1254 44.91 45.00 -40.98
CA GLU A 1254 44.75 43.57 -41.30
C GLU A 1254 44.90 43.23 -42.80
N GLY A 1255 45.64 44.07 -43.52
CA GLY A 1255 46.30 43.68 -44.78
C GLY A 1255 47.76 43.29 -44.63
N ASN A 1256 48.51 43.96 -43.75
CA ASN A 1256 49.94 43.69 -43.53
C ASN A 1256 50.14 42.41 -42.69
N LYS A 1257 49.73 41.27 -43.26
CA LYS A 1257 50.24 39.92 -42.98
C LYS A 1257 49.90 38.85 -44.04
N LEU A 1258 49.60 39.26 -45.27
CA LEU A 1258 49.68 38.46 -46.50
C LEU A 1258 50.03 39.39 -47.68
N LEU A 1259 51.25 39.87 -47.90
CA LEU A 1259 52.58 39.28 -47.64
C LEU A 1259 53.20 39.82 -46.32
N LYS A 1260 54.47 39.61 -45.96
CA LYS A 1260 55.61 38.85 -46.56
C LYS A 1260 55.24 37.39 -46.92
N ASN A 1261 55.94 36.68 -47.81
CA ASN A 1261 57.22 36.97 -48.48
C ASN A 1261 57.19 38.17 -49.41
#